data_AF-A0A955B2D7-F1
#
_entry.id   AF-A0A955B2D7-F1
#
_cell.length_a   1.000
_cell.length_b   1.000
_cell.length_c   1.000
_cell.angle_alpha   90.00
_cell.angle_beta   90.00
_cell.angle_gamma   90.00
#
_symmetry.space_group_name_H-M   'P 1'
#
loop_
_entity.id
_entity.type
_entity.pdbx_description
1 polymer ?
#
loop_
_entity_poly.entity_id
_entity_poly.type
_entity_poly.pdbx_seq_one_letter_code
_entity_poly.pdbx_strand_id
1 'polypeptide(L)'
;MFTSLLDDRYGTGGTFNTSSNENIADAGDWGGVFAGHFSRLSMDHTVMAYGGGVTRVEGNFNAFNTLEIHQAEARVAHTLFEFNGDGLGAQGPVTRFGRGFNEASVIFVRGAQPVIMGNTIRDNEAPAMSINVNALNSDLRRDTGRQSGEIDRLEGYRDNQGPLILDNRIGNNDINGIVVRGQTVTTESVWDDTDIVHVVLDDMIYVSDFHTFTGLRLESSPTESLVVKFFDSDTTDTNLVGLTALGLPHEVDDRIGGIIQVIGQPGSPVVLTSLNDDSEGAGFRPDGDGQNDTNNDGIARVDQLAAVPSPGDWNGIRFDQFTHDRNVETVIENEPRDVNSPGSNAIPRDAQNLGLLAPSEYAGDENRRLGFQIHGFLNDAQDLDIYSFRADTGTEIWLDIDRSTHALDAVIELLDAEGNVIARSDNSYTEQEGTSLLYENADFNEGTPFVFAMNKTEQFAVSDFYATNPRDPGMRVILPGAPNTTLTYHIRVRSGSDNLDDLTGGLTSGAYQLEMRLRELEEVAGSTVRYSSIGYASTGIEVIGGPTHSPLTGEATEDGNANNAGGPNGNAQDIGNLLQSDRGALSVAGVLSAAGDVDVYEMTVQREDGGELGGLPSFGAIFDLDYADGLGRPNATISVFNAAGQLLWTSRDSNIADDRPRPLYGADMTDLSRGTVGASDAFIGPVGLSANATFYVAVSSDAQMPIQLSQFYSANPGNEALFRLAPVNTVRRIAEDHIESSGGGTADPPQANELLDDFSSVPFNLGDVVLFVSQDRRPGVPNTEGYNLVTVDPFTGARESFVGFSDTYSIGDFVMNRNGEIYAYTLGEDRDDPDTPNDAESGNFIRISPGNGAPTFIVDDNIDTFELDITSPPAAIKTHDFLGTRIGDGIQFQAITFDNSGANGFLNGFAIGNRGARPNNPTGVGTAVAVDYYENILYRFVGDTQDPLFGVSLSAPAPDRTGDARYSGAGTDVVERGELLTAPRLTAADATRANGTANILDGSTFTVQNGGVSTTFEFDFGLEMQMPGVNPAAGRSIQDGNFFFIDDHLLQLDTGAVVEFVLPLGSFILSG
;
A
#
# COMPACT_ATOMS: atom_id res chain seq x y z
N MET A 1 13.91 51.90 42.89
CA MET A 1 13.69 51.07 44.09
C MET A 1 12.20 50.84 44.23
N PHE A 2 11.79 49.58 44.08
CA PHE A 2 10.43 49.10 44.24
C PHE A 2 10.53 47.89 45.18
N THR A 3 9.75 47.91 46.25
CA THR A 3 9.79 46.89 47.31
C THR A 3 8.47 46.86 48.07
N SER A 4 8.26 45.83 48.90
CA SER A 4 7.12 45.71 49.79
C SER A 4 6.99 46.89 50.76
N LEU A 5 5.75 47.17 51.20
CA LEU A 5 5.46 48.07 52.32
C LEU A 5 6.00 47.53 53.67
N LEU A 6 6.39 46.26 53.72
CA LEU A 6 6.92 45.54 54.87
C LEU A 6 8.45 45.37 54.83
N ASP A 7 9.14 45.90 53.81
CA ASP A 7 10.60 45.81 53.68
C ASP A 7 11.33 46.83 54.58
N ASP A 8 11.47 46.46 55.85
CA ASP A 8 12.18 47.21 56.90
C ASP A 8 13.67 47.49 56.59
N ARG A 9 14.22 47.06 55.46
CA ARG A 9 15.60 47.41 55.02
C ARG A 9 15.65 48.81 54.40
N TYR A 10 14.54 49.34 53.91
CA TYR A 10 14.49 50.62 53.19
C TYR A 10 13.40 51.55 53.73
N GLY A 11 13.72 52.84 53.92
CA GLY A 11 12.75 53.81 54.41
C GLY A 11 13.23 55.26 54.34
N THR A 12 12.30 56.19 54.54
CA THR A 12 12.56 57.64 54.36
C THR A 12 12.85 58.35 55.68
N GLY A 13 13.79 59.29 55.66
CA GLY A 13 14.15 60.10 56.83
C GLY A 13 14.75 59.33 58.03
N GLY A 14 15.12 58.06 57.85
CA GLY A 14 15.61 57.20 58.94
C GLY A 14 14.51 56.46 59.71
N THR A 15 13.25 56.54 59.27
CA THR A 15 12.20 55.60 59.67
C THR A 15 12.15 54.50 58.64
N PHE A 16 12.44 53.27 59.06
CA PHE A 16 12.52 52.09 58.20
C PHE A 16 11.20 51.34 58.14
N ASN A 17 10.67 50.93 59.30
CA ASN A 17 9.34 50.32 59.39
C ASN A 17 8.24 51.35 59.05
N THR A 18 7.70 51.21 57.83
CA THR A 18 6.76 52.17 57.24
C THR A 18 5.30 51.84 57.58
N SER A 19 5.01 50.57 57.89
CA SER A 19 3.69 50.05 58.25
C SER A 19 3.33 50.20 59.74
N SER A 20 4.34 50.28 60.62
CA SER A 20 4.25 50.15 62.08
C SER A 20 3.64 48.83 62.58
N ASN A 21 3.87 47.72 61.86
CA ASN A 21 3.42 46.38 62.23
C ASN A 21 4.57 45.40 62.52
N GLU A 22 4.23 44.17 62.93
CA GLU A 22 5.17 43.06 63.20
C GLU A 22 5.24 42.05 62.01
N ASN A 23 4.74 42.43 60.83
CA ASN A 23 4.79 41.58 59.65
C ASN A 23 6.15 41.76 58.94
N ILE A 24 6.64 40.70 58.32
CA ILE A 24 7.85 40.70 57.48
C ILE A 24 7.39 40.75 56.01
N ALA A 25 8.22 41.25 55.10
CA ALA A 25 7.96 41.18 53.67
C ALA A 25 8.10 39.74 53.14
N ASP A 26 7.12 39.30 52.37
CA ASP A 26 7.05 37.99 51.73
C ASP A 26 7.15 38.15 50.20
N ALA A 27 7.58 37.10 49.48
CA ALA A 27 7.62 37.10 48.02
C ALA A 27 6.21 37.32 47.43
N GLY A 28 6.09 38.09 46.34
CA GLY A 28 4.80 38.42 45.73
C GLY A 28 3.94 39.46 46.46
N ASP A 29 4.49 40.20 47.44
CA ASP A 29 3.80 41.29 48.17
C ASP A 29 3.27 42.41 47.24
N TRP A 30 3.86 42.58 46.05
CA TRP A 30 3.31 43.40 44.96
C TRP A 30 3.49 42.73 43.60
N GLY A 31 2.69 43.13 42.61
CA GLY A 31 2.67 42.50 41.28
C GLY A 31 4.02 42.54 40.55
N GLY A 32 4.33 43.69 39.94
CA GLY A 32 5.55 43.87 39.17
C GLY A 32 5.45 45.03 38.19
N VAL A 33 6.36 45.09 37.22
CA VAL A 33 6.38 46.10 36.15
C VAL A 33 6.11 45.42 34.80
N PHE A 34 4.98 45.79 34.18
CA PHE A 34 4.57 45.31 32.86
C PHE A 34 4.92 46.32 31.75
N ALA A 35 5.90 45.98 30.91
CA ALA A 35 6.24 46.69 29.68
C ALA A 35 5.53 46.03 28.48
N GLY A 36 4.33 46.54 28.14
CA GLY A 36 3.52 46.04 27.02
C GLY A 36 3.98 46.51 25.64
N HIS A 37 3.31 46.01 24.60
CA HIS A 37 3.70 46.23 23.20
C HIS A 37 3.91 47.71 22.82
N PHE A 38 5.00 47.98 22.09
CA PHE A 38 5.49 49.33 21.73
C PHE A 38 5.87 50.25 22.90
N SER A 39 5.89 49.76 24.15
CA SER A 39 6.44 50.54 25.27
C SER A 39 7.97 50.56 25.23
N ARG A 40 8.54 51.54 25.95
CA ARG A 40 9.97 51.68 26.20
C ARG A 40 10.24 51.60 27.68
N LEU A 41 11.19 50.76 28.08
CA LEU A 41 11.65 50.62 29.45
C LEU A 41 13.16 50.90 29.54
N SER A 42 13.56 51.67 30.54
CA SER A 42 14.96 51.86 30.90
C SER A 42 15.08 51.81 32.41
N MET A 43 15.60 50.70 32.93
CA MET A 43 16.00 50.54 34.32
C MET A 43 17.52 50.56 34.40
N ASP A 44 18.04 51.29 35.37
CA ASP A 44 19.46 51.43 35.65
C ASP A 44 19.65 51.71 37.15
N HIS A 45 20.66 51.11 37.77
CA HIS A 45 20.97 51.25 39.21
C HIS A 45 19.73 51.12 40.13
N THR A 46 18.83 50.19 39.80
CA THR A 46 17.53 50.02 40.47
C THR A 46 17.57 48.85 41.46
N VAL A 47 16.59 48.80 42.36
CA VAL A 47 16.34 47.67 43.27
C VAL A 47 14.88 47.26 43.08
N MET A 48 14.64 45.97 42.89
CA MET A 48 13.36 45.33 42.62
C MET A 48 13.21 44.13 43.57
N ALA A 49 12.48 44.31 44.67
CA ALA A 49 12.35 43.28 45.70
C ALA A 49 10.89 42.97 46.05
N TYR A 50 10.63 41.73 46.50
CA TYR A 50 9.29 41.30 46.95
C TYR A 50 8.16 41.48 45.91
N GLY A 51 8.51 41.49 44.61
CA GLY A 51 7.57 41.45 43.49
C GLY A 51 7.17 40.00 43.13
N GLY A 52 6.52 39.81 41.98
CA GLY A 52 6.04 38.50 41.51
C GLY A 52 4.61 38.17 41.94
N GLY A 53 3.80 39.20 42.23
CA GLY A 53 2.59 39.08 43.02
C GLY A 53 1.26 39.02 42.27
N VAL A 54 0.21 38.61 43.01
CA VAL A 54 -1.18 38.62 42.54
C VAL A 54 -1.79 40.01 42.71
N THR A 55 -2.20 40.65 41.61
CA THR A 55 -2.84 41.96 41.59
C THR A 55 -4.24 41.94 40.98
N ARG A 56 -5.02 43.01 41.17
CA ARG A 56 -6.42 43.10 40.75
C ARG A 56 -6.54 43.68 39.34
N VAL A 57 -7.02 42.88 38.39
CA VAL A 57 -7.19 43.27 36.98
C VAL A 57 -8.65 43.09 36.55
N GLU A 58 -9.25 44.15 36.01
CA GLU A 58 -10.57 44.17 35.34
C GLU A 58 -11.74 43.52 36.11
N GLY A 59 -11.62 43.45 37.44
CA GLY A 59 -12.63 42.93 38.36
C GLY A 59 -12.28 41.57 38.98
N ASN A 60 -11.32 40.84 38.40
CA ASN A 60 -10.75 39.60 38.92
C ASN A 60 -9.32 39.86 39.45
N PHE A 61 -8.57 38.79 39.74
CA PHE A 61 -7.16 38.83 40.14
C PHE A 61 -6.30 38.02 39.17
N ASN A 62 -5.12 38.54 38.82
CA ASN A 62 -4.13 37.90 37.95
C ASN A 62 -2.74 38.15 38.53
N ALA A 63 -1.86 37.16 38.38
CA ALA A 63 -0.45 37.28 38.75
C ALA A 63 0.38 37.94 37.63
N PHE A 64 1.52 38.51 38.04
CA PHE A 64 2.52 39.13 37.18
C PHE A 64 3.91 38.84 37.72
N ASN A 65 4.90 38.67 36.84
CA ASN A 65 6.31 38.60 37.21
C ASN A 65 6.80 39.98 37.69
N THR A 66 7.90 40.02 38.46
CA THR A 66 8.52 41.28 38.92
C THR A 66 8.85 42.23 37.76
N LEU A 67 9.29 41.68 36.62
CA LEU A 67 9.43 42.39 35.36
C LEU A 67 8.90 41.54 34.20
N GLU A 68 8.03 42.13 33.38
CA GLU A 68 7.52 41.54 32.14
C GLU A 68 7.79 42.45 30.94
N ILE A 69 8.36 41.88 29.87
CA ILE A 69 8.76 42.58 28.65
C ILE A 69 8.05 41.92 27.45
N HIS A 70 6.92 42.49 27.03
CA HIS A 70 6.05 41.95 25.99
C HIS A 70 6.13 42.83 24.73
N GLN A 71 6.90 42.40 23.72
CA GLN A 71 7.06 43.10 22.43
C GLN A 71 7.40 44.60 22.61
N ALA A 72 8.35 44.87 23.51
CA ALA A 72 8.73 46.19 24.02
C ALA A 72 10.25 46.38 23.96
N GLU A 73 10.70 47.63 23.84
CA GLU A 73 12.12 48.00 23.80
C GLU A 73 12.61 48.28 25.23
N ALA A 74 13.45 47.39 25.78
CA ALA A 74 13.81 47.42 27.19
C ALA A 74 15.34 47.35 27.40
N ARG A 75 15.86 48.25 28.26
CA ARG A 75 17.20 48.16 28.85
C ARG A 75 17.07 47.98 30.36
N VAL A 76 17.74 46.97 30.92
CA VAL A 76 17.80 46.65 32.34
C VAL A 76 19.28 46.53 32.71
N ALA A 77 19.83 47.58 33.32
CA ALA A 77 21.25 47.65 33.68
C ALA A 77 21.46 47.76 35.19
N HIS A 78 22.55 47.20 35.71
CA HIS A 78 23.06 47.44 37.07
C HIS A 78 22.00 47.31 38.19
N THR A 79 20.99 46.47 38.00
CA THR A 79 19.78 46.40 38.84
C THR A 79 19.79 45.16 39.71
N LEU A 80 19.43 45.32 40.98
CA LEU A 80 19.29 44.23 41.95
C LEU A 80 17.85 43.70 41.95
N PHE A 81 17.69 42.40 41.72
CA PHE A 81 16.46 41.65 41.89
C PHE A 81 16.61 40.63 43.03
N GLU A 82 15.82 40.76 44.09
CA GLU A 82 15.90 39.87 45.27
C GLU A 82 14.55 39.61 45.96
N PHE A 83 14.36 38.42 46.54
CA PHE A 83 13.16 38.03 47.29
C PHE A 83 11.84 38.16 46.50
N ASN A 84 11.89 38.02 45.18
CA ASN A 84 10.72 38.01 44.30
C ASN A 84 10.12 36.61 44.16
N GLY A 85 8.82 36.53 43.88
CA GLY A 85 8.10 35.28 43.61
C GLY A 85 7.93 34.97 42.12
N ASP A 86 7.40 33.78 41.83
CA ASP A 86 7.25 33.20 40.50
C ASP A 86 6.45 34.04 39.49
N GLY A 87 5.50 34.86 39.95
CA GLY A 87 4.58 35.60 39.09
C GLY A 87 3.34 34.82 38.64
N LEU A 88 3.00 33.70 39.29
CA LEU A 88 1.91 32.80 38.90
C LEU A 88 0.70 32.79 39.84
N GLY A 89 -0.34 32.07 39.40
CA GLY A 89 -1.56 31.82 40.17
C GLY A 89 -2.70 32.83 39.93
N ALA A 90 -3.48 33.08 41.00
CA ALA A 90 -4.76 33.79 41.00
C ALA A 90 -5.93 33.06 40.30
N GLN A 91 -7.03 33.78 40.03
CA GLN A 91 -8.32 33.22 39.54
C GLN A 91 -8.78 33.83 38.19
N GLY A 92 -7.92 34.63 37.55
CA GLY A 92 -8.18 35.25 36.26
C GLY A 92 -7.92 34.32 35.08
N PRO A 93 -8.36 34.69 33.86
CA PRO A 93 -8.03 33.95 32.65
C PRO A 93 -6.53 34.06 32.33
N VAL A 94 -5.96 33.00 31.77
CA VAL A 94 -4.54 32.88 31.35
C VAL A 94 -4.12 33.99 30.38
N THR A 95 -5.05 34.54 29.58
CA THR A 95 -4.78 35.66 28.67
C THR A 95 -4.72 37.04 29.34
N ARG A 96 -4.95 37.10 30.67
CA ARG A 96 -4.85 38.29 31.54
C ARG A 96 -5.54 39.53 30.97
N PHE A 97 -6.74 39.31 30.40
CA PHE A 97 -7.57 40.29 29.69
C PHE A 97 -6.81 41.04 28.56
N GLY A 98 -6.08 40.31 27.73
CA GLY A 98 -5.35 40.85 26.57
C GLY A 98 -3.90 41.26 26.84
N ARG A 99 -3.37 40.99 28.04
CA ARG A 99 -1.94 41.19 28.38
C ARG A 99 -1.07 39.98 28.02
N GLY A 100 -1.69 38.90 27.54
CA GLY A 100 -1.03 37.63 27.22
C GLY A 100 -0.81 36.77 28.48
N PHE A 101 -0.36 35.54 28.27
CA PHE A 101 0.10 34.66 29.35
C PHE A 101 1.50 35.07 29.84
N ASN A 102 1.85 34.59 31.02
CA ASN A 102 3.18 34.59 31.62
C ASN A 102 3.46 33.24 32.31
N GLU A 103 4.72 32.99 32.64
CA GLU A 103 5.23 31.75 33.27
C GLU A 103 6.14 32.10 34.46
N ALA A 104 6.62 31.10 35.21
CA ALA A 104 7.46 31.31 36.39
C ALA A 104 8.79 32.01 36.03
N SER A 105 8.99 33.25 36.50
CA SER A 105 10.28 33.96 36.38
C SER A 105 10.33 35.29 37.16
N VAL A 106 11.54 35.77 37.46
CA VAL A 106 11.78 37.17 37.88
C VAL A 106 11.64 38.15 36.70
N ILE A 107 12.21 37.81 35.54
CA ILE A 107 12.22 38.61 34.31
C ILE A 107 11.66 37.78 33.14
N PHE A 108 10.39 38.01 32.82
CA PHE A 108 9.69 37.31 31.74
C PHE A 108 9.73 38.13 30.44
N VAL A 109 10.34 37.57 29.39
CA VAL A 109 10.55 38.19 28.07
C VAL A 109 9.72 37.48 27.02
N ARG A 110 8.95 38.21 26.22
CA ARG A 110 8.10 37.64 25.16
C ARG A 110 8.16 38.46 23.88
N GLY A 111 8.68 37.86 22.81
CA GLY A 111 8.73 38.47 21.47
C GLY A 111 9.45 39.83 21.44
N ALA A 112 10.54 39.95 22.19
CA ALA A 112 11.31 41.16 22.36
C ALA A 112 12.78 40.81 22.64
N GLN A 113 13.69 41.67 22.17
CA GLN A 113 15.13 41.56 22.39
C GLN A 113 15.58 42.65 23.39
N PRO A 114 15.48 42.42 24.71
CA PRO A 114 15.96 43.36 25.72
C PRO A 114 17.49 43.38 25.79
N VAL A 115 18.03 44.46 26.36
CA VAL A 115 19.40 44.53 26.87
C VAL A 115 19.35 44.30 28.38
N ILE A 116 19.95 43.22 28.88
CA ILE A 116 19.98 42.84 30.29
C ILE A 116 21.44 42.71 30.71
N MET A 117 22.00 43.79 31.29
CA MET A 117 23.44 43.93 31.50
C MET A 117 23.84 44.23 32.95
N GLY A 118 24.84 43.53 33.50
CA GLY A 118 25.46 43.92 34.79
C GLY A 118 24.53 43.81 36.00
N ASN A 119 23.45 43.03 35.92
CA ASN A 119 22.45 42.93 36.99
C ASN A 119 22.85 41.93 38.07
N THR A 120 22.20 41.99 39.24
CA THR A 120 22.33 40.96 40.28
C THR A 120 20.96 40.35 40.53
N ILE A 121 20.79 39.06 40.26
CA ILE A 121 19.52 38.33 40.38
C ILE A 121 19.73 37.18 41.36
N ARG A 122 19.24 37.33 42.59
CA ARG A 122 19.50 36.37 43.68
C ARG A 122 18.37 36.26 44.69
N ASP A 123 18.31 35.14 45.41
CA ASP A 123 17.37 34.90 46.50
C ASP A 123 15.89 35.04 46.07
N ASN A 124 15.52 34.54 44.89
CA ASN A 124 14.16 34.64 44.34
C ASN A 124 13.50 33.25 44.23
N GLU A 125 12.22 33.16 44.59
CA GLU A 125 11.35 31.97 44.44
C GLU A 125 10.82 31.91 42.99
N ALA A 126 11.74 31.98 42.02
CA ALA A 126 11.47 31.98 40.58
C ALA A 126 12.74 31.73 39.74
N PRO A 127 12.63 31.19 38.51
CA PRO A 127 13.69 31.24 37.50
C PRO A 127 14.19 32.65 37.23
N ALA A 128 15.52 32.85 37.20
CA ALA A 128 16.12 34.19 37.09
C ALA A 128 15.64 34.97 35.85
N MET A 129 15.57 34.32 34.68
CA MET A 129 15.01 34.88 33.45
C MET A 129 14.25 33.82 32.66
N SER A 130 13.25 34.25 31.87
CA SER A 130 12.52 33.39 30.93
C SER A 130 12.31 34.09 29.59
N ILE A 131 12.67 33.43 28.49
CA ILE A 131 12.51 33.92 27.11
C ILE A 131 11.85 32.82 26.25
N ASN A 132 11.42 33.17 25.05
CA ASN A 132 10.89 32.22 24.07
C ASN A 132 11.91 32.07 22.93
N VAL A 133 12.16 30.87 22.38
CA VAL A 133 13.23 30.69 21.37
C VAL A 133 13.15 31.67 20.18
N ASN A 134 11.95 31.96 19.65
CA ASN A 134 11.71 32.97 18.60
C ASN A 134 11.99 34.45 18.99
N ALA A 135 12.62 34.72 20.13
CA ALA A 135 13.13 36.05 20.53
C ALA A 135 14.67 36.09 20.66
N LEU A 136 15.33 34.93 20.71
CA LEU A 136 16.77 34.75 20.48
C LEU A 136 16.98 34.67 18.96
N ASN A 137 16.78 35.78 18.21
CA ASN A 137 16.74 35.80 16.75
C ASN A 137 17.94 36.51 16.10
N SER A 138 18.20 36.28 14.82
CA SER A 138 19.38 36.86 14.12
C SER A 138 19.40 38.40 13.96
N ASP A 139 18.45 39.15 14.53
CA ASP A 139 18.49 40.61 14.60
C ASP A 139 19.74 41.11 15.35
N LEU A 140 20.63 41.82 14.67
CA LEU A 140 21.76 42.49 15.33
C LEU A 140 21.26 43.52 16.35
N ARG A 141 21.60 43.31 17.63
CA ARG A 141 21.33 44.25 18.73
C ARG A 141 22.63 44.75 19.35
N ARG A 142 22.54 45.92 19.94
CA ARG A 142 23.59 46.56 20.73
C ARG A 142 22.95 47.34 21.84
N ASP A 143 23.72 47.68 22.86
CA ASP A 143 23.26 48.60 23.89
C ASP A 143 22.89 49.97 23.29
N THR A 144 21.73 50.49 23.69
CA THR A 144 21.27 51.85 23.33
C THR A 144 21.84 52.91 24.27
N GLY A 145 22.37 52.50 25.43
CA GLY A 145 22.78 53.38 26.51
C GLY A 145 21.60 53.90 27.34
N ARG A 146 21.89 54.79 28.29
CA ARG A 146 20.92 55.37 29.21
C ARG A 146 20.08 56.45 28.54
N GLN A 147 18.77 56.43 28.80
CA GLN A 147 17.84 57.46 28.32
C GLN A 147 17.98 58.81 29.07
N SER A 148 18.75 58.87 30.17
CA SER A 148 19.07 60.12 30.85
C SER A 148 20.39 60.05 31.62
N GLY A 149 21.16 61.14 31.61
CA GLY A 149 22.52 61.22 32.15
C GLY A 149 23.58 61.21 31.04
N GLU A 150 24.78 60.72 31.37
CA GLU A 150 25.76 60.30 30.37
C GLU A 150 25.26 59.04 29.65
N ILE A 151 25.67 58.82 28.39
CA ILE A 151 25.13 57.73 27.56
C ILE A 151 25.44 56.34 28.12
N ASP A 152 26.62 56.15 28.73
CA ASP A 152 26.98 54.96 29.53
C ASP A 152 26.61 53.63 28.82
N ARG A 153 27.10 53.52 27.58
CA ARG A 153 26.78 52.45 26.62
C ARG A 153 27.90 51.42 26.61
N LEU A 154 27.54 50.14 26.51
CA LEU A 154 28.47 49.06 26.21
C LEU A 154 29.04 49.19 24.77
N GLU A 155 30.36 49.22 24.64
CA GLU A 155 31.08 49.11 23.36
C GLU A 155 31.62 47.68 23.18
N GLY A 156 32.25 47.38 22.04
CA GLY A 156 32.65 46.01 21.67
C GLY A 156 31.51 45.27 20.99
N TYR A 157 30.54 44.81 21.77
CA TYR A 157 29.37 44.03 21.37
C TYR A 157 28.44 44.78 20.39
N ARG A 158 28.70 44.65 19.09
CA ARG A 158 27.91 45.25 17.99
C ARG A 158 27.37 44.22 16.99
N ASP A 159 27.80 42.98 17.18
CA ASP A 159 27.57 41.77 16.39
C ASP A 159 26.63 40.76 17.10
N ASN A 160 26.37 40.97 18.40
CA ASN A 160 25.41 40.22 19.22
C ASN A 160 24.06 40.05 18.51
N GLN A 161 23.54 38.82 18.48
CA GLN A 161 22.26 38.49 17.83
C GLN A 161 21.15 38.28 18.87
N GLY A 162 19.97 38.87 18.67
CA GLY A 162 18.83 38.68 19.57
C GLY A 162 18.91 39.58 20.82
N PRO A 163 18.53 39.13 22.02
CA PRO A 163 18.75 39.92 23.24
C PRO A 163 20.26 40.12 23.48
N LEU A 164 20.64 41.14 24.25
CA LEU A 164 22.02 41.30 24.72
C LEU A 164 22.03 41.00 26.22
N ILE A 165 22.52 39.82 26.59
CA ILE A 165 22.63 39.36 27.98
C ILE A 165 24.11 39.28 28.33
N LEU A 166 24.56 40.13 29.26
CA LEU A 166 25.99 40.20 29.60
C LEU A 166 26.28 40.68 31.02
N ASP A 167 27.33 40.14 31.61
CA ASP A 167 27.94 40.52 32.88
C ASP A 167 26.97 40.45 34.07
N ASN A 168 25.92 39.63 33.96
CA ASN A 168 24.94 39.42 35.02
C ASN A 168 25.54 38.52 36.13
N ARG A 169 25.01 38.64 37.35
CA ARG A 169 25.42 37.85 38.52
C ARG A 169 24.23 37.15 39.13
N ILE A 170 24.19 35.81 39.01
CA ILE A 170 22.99 35.00 39.24
C ILE A 170 23.29 33.89 40.24
N GLY A 171 22.49 33.76 41.30
CA GLY A 171 22.63 32.66 42.28
C GLY A 171 21.55 32.66 43.35
N ASN A 172 21.17 31.48 43.87
CA ASN A 172 20.04 31.30 44.79
C ASN A 172 18.67 31.70 44.22
N ASN A 173 18.39 31.29 42.98
CA ASN A 173 17.07 31.36 42.33
C ASN A 173 16.65 29.94 41.93
N ASP A 174 15.36 29.66 41.74
CA ASP A 174 14.88 28.32 41.35
C ASP A 174 15.60 27.75 40.12
N ILE A 175 15.94 28.62 39.16
CA ILE A 175 16.86 28.33 38.05
C ILE A 175 17.85 29.50 37.94
N ASN A 176 19.14 29.20 38.04
CA ASN A 176 20.25 30.17 37.97
C ASN A 176 20.72 30.42 36.53
N GLY A 177 19.79 30.58 35.59
CA GLY A 177 20.07 30.78 34.16
C GLY A 177 18.88 31.42 33.43
N ILE A 178 18.86 31.33 32.10
CA ILE A 178 17.75 31.77 31.27
C ILE A 178 16.93 30.58 30.75
N VAL A 179 15.67 30.49 31.18
CA VAL A 179 14.74 29.46 30.69
C VAL A 179 14.29 29.82 29.28
N VAL A 180 14.75 29.07 28.28
CA VAL A 180 14.36 29.20 26.88
C VAL A 180 13.23 28.24 26.60
N ARG A 181 12.03 28.80 26.39
CA ARG A 181 10.81 28.01 26.19
C ARG A 181 10.72 27.48 24.76
N GLY A 182 10.45 26.18 24.67
CA GLY A 182 10.25 25.45 23.42
C GLY A 182 8.99 25.88 22.68
N GLN A 183 9.03 25.67 21.36
CA GLN A 183 8.01 25.95 20.36
C GLN A 183 8.63 25.67 18.99
N THR A 184 7.83 25.70 17.92
CA THR A 184 8.34 25.74 16.55
C THR A 184 9.10 27.06 16.30
N VAL A 185 10.29 26.95 15.72
CA VAL A 185 11.12 28.06 15.28
C VAL A 185 10.54 28.65 13.98
N THR A 186 10.31 29.97 13.97
CA THR A 186 9.58 30.72 12.92
C THR A 186 10.31 31.98 12.45
N THR A 187 11.50 32.20 13.00
CA THR A 187 12.54 33.14 12.58
C THR A 187 13.85 32.36 12.66
N GLU A 188 14.91 32.79 11.98
CA GLU A 188 16.26 32.32 12.31
C GLU A 188 16.55 32.68 13.78
N SER A 189 16.90 31.67 14.57
CA SER A 189 17.25 31.78 15.99
C SER A 189 18.75 31.57 16.18
N VAL A 190 19.38 32.47 16.94
CA VAL A 190 20.82 32.46 17.20
C VAL A 190 21.04 32.66 18.70
N TRP A 191 21.88 31.81 19.30
CA TRP A 191 22.20 31.87 20.73
C TRP A 191 23.72 32.07 20.84
N ASP A 192 24.16 33.29 21.15
CA ASP A 192 25.59 33.67 21.30
C ASP A 192 25.96 34.25 22.69
N ASP A 193 25.01 34.35 23.64
CA ASP A 193 25.25 34.79 25.02
C ASP A 193 26.06 33.72 25.82
N THR A 194 27.39 33.68 25.66
CA THR A 194 28.27 32.67 26.31
C THR A 194 28.40 32.79 27.83
N ASP A 195 27.99 33.91 28.42
CA ASP A 195 28.12 34.17 29.86
C ASP A 195 26.91 33.70 30.70
N ILE A 196 25.95 32.99 30.12
CA ILE A 196 24.78 32.47 30.82
C ILE A 196 24.36 31.07 30.36
N VAL A 197 23.96 30.24 31.32
CA VAL A 197 23.37 28.92 31.03
C VAL A 197 21.97 29.10 30.47
N HIS A 198 21.77 28.64 29.24
CA HIS A 198 20.45 28.50 28.63
C HIS A 198 19.81 27.20 29.11
N VAL A 199 18.54 27.23 29.49
CA VAL A 199 17.84 26.07 30.06
C VAL A 199 16.55 25.80 29.30
N VAL A 200 16.42 24.62 28.69
CA VAL A 200 15.18 24.18 28.02
C VAL A 200 14.50 23.16 28.92
N LEU A 201 13.25 23.45 29.29
CA LEU A 201 12.42 22.63 30.17
C LEU A 201 11.16 22.19 29.43
N ASP A 202 10.83 20.90 29.53
CA ASP A 202 9.60 20.24 29.08
C ASP A 202 9.24 20.39 27.57
N ASP A 203 9.11 21.61 27.05
CA ASP A 203 8.74 21.89 25.65
C ASP A 203 9.91 21.66 24.66
N MET A 204 9.71 20.75 23.72
CA MET A 204 10.62 20.42 22.61
C MET A 204 10.76 21.58 21.58
N ILE A 205 11.98 21.80 21.07
CA ILE A 205 12.27 22.82 20.06
C ILE A 205 12.27 22.18 18.67
N TYR A 206 11.33 22.61 17.81
CA TYR A 206 11.18 22.13 16.44
C TYR A 206 11.65 23.19 15.44
N VAL A 207 12.52 22.83 14.50
CA VAL A 207 12.87 23.68 13.35
C VAL A 207 12.21 23.10 12.10
N SER A 208 11.18 23.77 11.58
CA SER A 208 10.51 23.40 10.33
C SER A 208 11.27 23.90 9.09
N ASP A 209 10.73 23.65 7.90
CA ASP A 209 11.28 24.09 6.61
C ASP A 209 11.71 25.57 6.58
N PHE A 210 12.74 25.84 5.80
CA PHE A 210 13.22 27.19 5.55
C PHE A 210 12.27 27.94 4.60
N HIS A 211 11.82 29.13 5.02
CA HIS A 211 10.97 29.99 4.19
C HIS A 211 11.68 31.26 3.72
N THR A 212 12.39 31.94 4.64
CA THR A 212 13.16 33.17 4.36
C THR A 212 14.18 33.42 5.46
N PHE A 213 13.73 33.25 6.72
CA PHE A 213 14.56 33.22 7.91
C PHE A 213 14.00 32.13 8.83
N THR A 214 14.53 30.91 8.74
CA THR A 214 14.23 29.80 9.67
C THR A 214 15.53 29.06 9.95
N GLY A 215 15.73 28.59 11.18
CA GLY A 215 16.92 27.85 11.58
C GLY A 215 17.24 28.05 13.05
N LEU A 216 18.03 27.14 13.64
CA LEU A 216 18.59 27.30 14.98
C LEU A 216 20.12 27.19 14.90
N ARG A 217 20.83 28.27 15.22
CA ARG A 217 22.29 28.32 15.31
C ARG A 217 22.71 28.53 16.76
N LEU A 218 23.54 27.62 17.27
CA LEU A 218 24.11 27.66 18.61
C LEU A 218 25.61 27.88 18.47
N GLU A 219 26.11 29.00 18.99
CA GLU A 219 27.48 29.47 18.73
C GLU A 219 28.25 29.63 20.04
N SER A 220 29.51 29.16 20.07
CA SER A 220 30.44 29.53 21.13
C SER A 220 31.50 30.51 20.63
N SER A 221 32.07 31.30 21.53
CA SER A 221 33.11 32.26 21.18
C SER A 221 34.50 31.60 21.19
N PRO A 222 35.52 32.21 20.57
CA PRO A 222 36.89 31.68 20.61
C PRO A 222 37.50 31.59 22.03
N THR A 223 36.86 32.20 23.03
CA THR A 223 37.31 32.27 24.42
C THR A 223 36.37 31.63 25.43
N GLU A 224 35.10 31.41 25.10
CA GLU A 224 34.07 30.95 26.05
C GLU A 224 33.09 29.97 25.41
N SER A 225 32.73 28.92 26.15
CA SER A 225 31.74 27.91 25.75
C SER A 225 30.32 28.43 25.88
N LEU A 226 29.45 28.15 24.90
CA LEU A 226 28.00 28.27 25.09
C LEU A 226 27.51 27.04 25.87
N VAL A 227 26.70 27.22 26.90
CA VAL A 227 26.16 26.13 27.72
C VAL A 227 24.64 26.11 27.64
N VAL A 228 24.09 25.03 27.06
CA VAL A 228 22.66 24.71 27.08
C VAL A 228 22.44 23.48 27.94
N LYS A 229 21.47 23.58 28.86
CA LYS A 229 21.00 22.48 29.69
C LYS A 229 19.55 22.13 29.38
N PHE A 230 19.26 20.84 29.37
CA PHE A 230 17.95 20.28 29.06
C PHE A 230 17.43 19.46 30.25
N PHE A 231 16.13 19.50 30.52
CA PHE A 231 15.49 18.59 31.48
C PHE A 231 13.99 18.43 31.23
N ASP A 232 13.53 17.20 31.32
CA ASP A 232 12.10 16.86 31.26
C ASP A 232 11.57 16.52 32.67
N SER A 233 10.53 17.22 33.10
CA SER A 233 9.90 16.96 34.40
C SER A 233 8.80 15.89 34.33
N ASP A 234 8.23 15.58 33.15
CA ASP A 234 7.22 14.53 32.99
C ASP A 234 7.85 13.24 32.44
N THR A 235 8.35 12.44 33.38
CA THR A 235 8.83 11.06 33.15
C THR A 235 7.79 10.07 32.58
N THR A 236 6.60 10.54 32.14
CA THR A 236 5.59 9.76 31.42
C THR A 236 5.31 10.21 29.99
N ASP A 237 5.90 11.32 29.50
CA ASP A 237 5.89 11.63 28.07
C ASP A 237 6.88 10.72 27.30
N THR A 238 6.60 10.49 26.02
CA THR A 238 7.48 9.81 25.07
C THR A 238 8.30 10.78 24.23
N ASN A 239 7.90 12.06 24.17
CA ASN A 239 8.53 13.12 23.40
C ASN A 239 9.46 13.97 24.29
N LEU A 240 10.50 13.33 24.85
CA LEU A 240 11.48 13.99 25.72
C LEU A 240 11.98 15.31 25.14
N VAL A 241 12.17 16.32 25.99
CA VAL A 241 12.70 17.63 25.59
C VAL A 241 14.01 17.52 24.78
N GLY A 242 14.17 18.34 23.75
CA GLY A 242 15.34 18.30 22.86
C GLY A 242 15.24 19.23 21.66
N LEU A 243 16.16 19.06 20.72
CA LEU A 243 16.23 19.84 19.47
C LEU A 243 15.91 18.93 18.28
N THR A 244 14.98 19.31 17.42
CA THR A 244 14.66 18.52 16.21
C THR A 244 14.47 19.41 15.00
N ALA A 245 15.27 19.15 13.96
CA ALA A 245 15.01 19.66 12.62
C ALA A 245 14.05 18.71 11.90
N LEU A 246 13.06 19.28 11.23
CA LEU A 246 12.03 18.61 10.45
C LEU A 246 12.10 19.07 8.98
N GLY A 247 11.34 18.42 8.11
CA GLY A 247 10.99 19.00 6.82
C GLY A 247 9.74 18.33 6.24
N LEU A 248 9.13 18.96 5.24
CA LEU A 248 7.98 18.41 4.52
C LEU A 248 8.39 17.76 3.19
N PRO A 249 7.69 16.71 2.73
CA PRO A 249 7.84 16.22 1.36
C PRO A 249 7.28 17.26 0.38
N HIS A 250 7.96 17.49 -0.74
CA HIS A 250 7.49 18.37 -1.80
C HIS A 250 8.03 17.92 -3.16
N GLU A 251 7.24 18.08 -4.21
CA GLU A 251 7.58 17.76 -5.62
C GLU A 251 8.62 18.70 -6.28
N VAL A 252 9.47 19.39 -5.49
CA VAL A 252 10.50 20.31 -5.99
C VAL A 252 11.87 20.01 -5.39
N ASP A 253 12.90 20.10 -6.22
CA ASP A 253 14.30 19.88 -5.91
C ASP A 253 14.93 21.02 -5.08
N ASP A 254 14.48 22.26 -5.29
CA ASP A 254 14.92 23.44 -4.50
C ASP A 254 14.31 23.51 -3.07
N ARG A 255 13.80 22.41 -2.49
CA ARG A 255 13.16 22.40 -1.16
C ARG A 255 14.18 22.34 -0.02
N ILE A 256 14.36 23.48 0.66
CA ILE A 256 15.22 23.66 1.83
C ILE A 256 14.46 23.28 3.13
N GLY A 257 14.86 22.18 3.75
CA GLY A 257 14.29 21.69 5.01
C GLY A 257 14.71 22.49 6.26
N GLY A 258 14.40 21.98 7.45
CA GLY A 258 14.83 22.55 8.72
C GLY A 258 16.35 22.43 8.96
N ILE A 259 16.90 23.42 9.66
CA ILE A 259 18.35 23.62 9.85
C ILE A 259 18.67 23.76 11.35
N ILE A 260 19.48 22.86 11.90
CA ILE A 260 20.16 23.06 13.19
C ILE A 260 21.67 23.08 12.98
N GLN A 261 22.32 24.13 13.45
CA GLN A 261 23.76 24.36 13.34
C GLN A 261 24.35 24.57 14.73
N VAL A 262 25.10 23.59 15.24
CA VAL A 262 25.80 23.66 16.53
C VAL A 262 27.28 23.89 16.25
N ILE A 263 27.76 25.11 16.41
CA ILE A 263 29.09 25.55 15.95
C ILE A 263 29.94 25.97 17.14
N GLY A 264 30.70 25.01 17.68
CA GLY A 264 31.74 25.30 18.66
C GLY A 264 33.04 25.81 18.03
N GLN A 265 33.90 26.40 18.86
CA GLN A 265 35.26 26.80 18.50
C GLN A 265 36.34 25.90 19.14
N PRO A 266 37.57 25.83 18.59
CA PRO A 266 38.63 24.92 19.07
C PRO A 266 39.16 25.25 20.48
N GLY A 267 38.55 24.63 21.50
CA GLY A 267 38.90 24.79 22.92
C GLY A 267 37.74 25.31 23.78
N SER A 268 36.75 25.91 23.12
CA SER A 268 35.52 26.46 23.72
C SER A 268 34.32 25.80 23.03
N PRO A 269 33.91 24.59 23.42
CA PRO A 269 32.83 23.88 22.73
C PRO A 269 31.45 24.52 22.96
N VAL A 270 30.47 24.19 22.13
CA VAL A 270 29.06 24.28 22.55
C VAL A 270 28.74 23.05 23.40
N VAL A 271 28.27 23.27 24.62
CA VAL A 271 27.94 22.22 25.59
C VAL A 271 26.42 22.04 25.65
N LEU A 272 25.95 20.83 25.38
CA LEU A 272 24.55 20.40 25.48
C LEU A 272 24.47 19.28 26.52
N THR A 273 23.89 19.55 27.70
CA THR A 273 23.91 18.60 28.83
C THR A 273 22.60 18.59 29.63
N SER A 274 22.52 17.80 30.69
CA SER A 274 21.39 17.78 31.63
C SER A 274 21.38 19.02 32.53
N LEU A 275 20.20 19.52 32.93
CA LEU A 275 20.07 20.53 33.99
C LEU A 275 20.80 20.14 35.28
N ASN A 276 20.83 18.84 35.59
CA ASN A 276 21.41 18.27 36.81
C ASN A 276 22.95 18.14 36.74
N ASP A 277 23.59 18.56 35.64
CA ASP A 277 25.03 18.43 35.44
C ASP A 277 25.79 19.69 35.88
N ASP A 278 26.21 19.72 37.14
CA ASP A 278 27.04 20.80 37.69
C ASP A 278 28.53 20.71 37.31
N SER A 279 28.94 19.76 36.44
CA SER A 279 30.31 19.76 35.95
C SER A 279 30.56 20.86 34.91
N GLU A 280 29.51 21.28 34.22
CA GLU A 280 29.50 22.35 33.21
C GLU A 280 28.63 23.53 33.68
N GLY A 281 28.97 24.76 33.28
CA GLY A 281 28.28 25.97 33.71
C GLY A 281 28.81 27.24 33.03
N ALA A 282 28.06 28.33 33.13
CA ALA A 282 28.37 29.61 32.50
C ALA A 282 27.96 30.77 33.41
N GLY A 283 28.73 31.87 33.33
CA GLY A 283 28.51 33.05 34.16
C GLY A 283 28.99 32.92 35.60
N PHE A 284 28.63 33.92 36.41
CA PHE A 284 29.15 34.10 37.78
C PHE A 284 28.04 34.34 38.80
N ARG A 285 28.31 33.90 40.02
CA ARG A 285 27.49 34.13 41.22
C ARG A 285 27.72 35.56 41.79
N PRO A 286 26.82 36.05 42.67
CA PRO A 286 26.98 37.36 43.31
C PRO A 286 28.23 37.54 44.20
N ASP A 287 28.94 36.46 44.55
CA ASP A 287 30.22 36.47 45.26
C ASP A 287 31.45 36.47 44.32
N GLY A 288 31.26 36.16 43.04
CA GLY A 288 32.30 36.10 42.02
C GLY A 288 32.83 34.69 41.69
N ASP A 289 32.32 33.64 42.34
CA ASP A 289 32.60 32.26 41.92
C ASP A 289 31.76 31.89 40.67
N GLY A 290 32.20 30.89 39.90
CA GLY A 290 31.50 30.43 38.69
C GLY A 290 30.13 29.81 39.00
N GLN A 291 29.15 29.99 38.10
CA GLN A 291 27.83 29.41 38.27
C GLN A 291 27.69 28.06 37.56
N ASN A 292 27.84 26.99 38.33
CA ASN A 292 27.64 25.60 37.90
C ASN A 292 26.25 25.06 38.30
N ASP A 293 25.88 25.24 39.57
CA ASP A 293 24.59 24.86 40.18
C ASP A 293 23.44 25.63 39.53
N THR A 294 22.82 25.00 38.53
CA THR A 294 21.85 25.66 37.65
C THR A 294 20.42 25.49 38.16
N ASN A 295 20.12 24.39 38.86
CA ASN A 295 18.81 24.06 39.45
C ASN A 295 18.70 24.45 40.94
N ASN A 296 19.79 24.93 41.54
CA ASN A 296 19.86 25.43 42.91
C ASN A 296 19.55 24.37 43.99
N ASP A 297 19.85 23.09 43.71
CA ASP A 297 19.62 21.97 44.64
C ASP A 297 20.88 21.51 45.42
N GLY A 298 22.06 22.02 45.04
CA GLY A 298 23.35 21.78 45.69
C GLY A 298 24.45 21.53 44.66
N ILE A 299 25.51 20.82 45.05
CA ILE A 299 26.51 20.35 44.08
C ILE A 299 26.33 18.84 43.87
N ALA A 300 25.94 18.46 42.65
CA ALA A 300 25.77 17.08 42.21
C ALA A 300 26.96 16.20 42.61
N ARG A 301 26.66 15.03 43.19
CA ARG A 301 27.63 14.03 43.71
C ARG A 301 28.47 14.49 44.90
N VAL A 302 28.34 15.74 45.37
CA VAL A 302 28.97 16.25 46.61
C VAL A 302 27.94 16.32 47.73
N ASP A 303 26.80 16.98 47.47
CA ASP A 303 25.68 17.08 48.40
C ASP A 303 24.72 15.90 48.26
N GLN A 304 24.05 15.51 49.36
CA GLN A 304 23.24 14.29 49.41
C GLN A 304 21.80 14.43 48.91
N LEU A 305 21.36 15.66 48.63
CA LEU A 305 20.01 15.98 48.16
C LEU A 305 20.01 16.56 46.74
N ALA A 306 21.19 16.94 46.23
CA ALA A 306 21.36 17.42 44.87
C ALA A 306 21.05 16.32 43.86
N ALA A 307 20.50 16.70 42.70
CA ALA A 307 20.30 15.79 41.59
C ALA A 307 21.64 15.22 41.07
N VAL A 308 21.55 14.17 40.24
CA VAL A 308 22.70 13.57 39.59
C VAL A 308 22.30 13.25 38.16
N PRO A 309 23.05 13.70 37.14
CA PRO A 309 22.60 13.63 35.76
C PRO A 309 22.67 12.19 35.24
N SER A 310 21.64 11.80 34.47
CA SER A 310 21.42 10.46 33.93
C SER A 310 21.28 10.47 32.40
N PRO A 311 21.73 9.43 31.68
CA PRO A 311 21.37 9.23 30.29
C PRO A 311 19.85 9.09 30.16
N GLY A 312 19.24 9.94 29.34
CA GLY A 312 17.79 10.05 29.19
C GLY A 312 17.14 11.20 29.98
N ASP A 313 17.92 12.09 30.60
CA ASP A 313 17.40 13.34 31.19
C ASP A 313 16.83 14.30 30.10
N TRP A 314 17.18 14.07 28.83
CA TRP A 314 16.65 14.74 27.63
C TRP A 314 16.82 13.84 26.40
N ASN A 315 16.21 14.18 25.26
CA ASN A 315 16.21 13.34 24.05
C ASN A 315 17.56 13.33 23.33
N GLY A 316 18.00 14.50 22.86
CA GLY A 316 19.18 14.70 22.01
C GLY A 316 18.95 15.76 20.92
N ILE A 317 19.82 15.73 19.89
CA ILE A 317 19.59 16.42 18.61
C ILE A 317 19.08 15.39 17.60
N ARG A 318 17.94 15.65 16.95
CA ARG A 318 17.41 14.82 15.84
C ARG A 318 17.37 15.58 14.53
N PHE A 319 17.85 14.93 13.48
CA PHE A 319 17.70 15.33 12.09
C PHE A 319 16.77 14.34 11.39
N ASP A 320 15.57 14.80 11.05
CA ASP A 320 14.52 14.00 10.42
C ASP A 320 14.71 13.88 8.90
N GLN A 321 13.96 12.98 8.25
CA GLN A 321 14.14 12.53 6.86
C GLN A 321 14.21 13.61 5.76
N PHE A 322 13.69 14.81 6.03
CA PHE A 322 13.63 15.93 5.08
C PHE A 322 14.34 17.18 5.59
N THR A 323 15.28 17.02 6.52
CA THR A 323 16.13 18.12 6.99
C THR A 323 17.13 18.58 5.91
N HIS A 324 17.58 19.84 6.03
CA HIS A 324 18.52 20.41 5.07
C HIS A 324 19.95 19.95 5.37
N ASP A 325 20.59 19.25 4.44
CA ASP A 325 21.90 18.60 4.61
C ASP A 325 22.98 19.11 3.64
N ARG A 326 22.69 20.22 2.93
CA ARG A 326 23.55 20.84 1.92
C ARG A 326 25.00 21.02 2.41
N ASN A 327 25.97 20.45 1.68
CA ASN A 327 27.41 20.43 2.01
C ASN A 327 28.11 21.80 1.80
N VAL A 328 27.54 22.85 2.36
CA VAL A 328 28.06 24.22 2.51
C VAL A 328 28.32 24.43 4.00
N GLU A 329 29.53 24.86 4.38
CA GLU A 329 29.92 24.92 5.80
C GLU A 329 29.73 26.33 6.37
N THR A 330 28.91 26.45 7.41
CA THR A 330 28.82 27.66 8.24
C THR A 330 30.07 27.78 9.10
N VAL A 331 30.72 28.95 9.05
CA VAL A 331 31.95 29.25 9.77
C VAL A 331 31.75 30.53 10.57
N ILE A 332 31.84 30.44 11.89
CA ILE A 332 31.95 31.61 12.76
C ILE A 332 33.41 32.02 12.84
N GLU A 333 33.68 33.32 12.77
CA GLU A 333 35.01 33.89 12.90
C GLU A 333 35.69 33.50 14.22
N ASN A 334 37.00 33.21 14.16
CA ASN A 334 37.81 32.78 15.28
C ASN A 334 38.65 33.95 15.85
N GLU A 335 38.01 35.12 15.98
CA GLU A 335 38.57 36.36 16.52
C GLU A 335 37.82 36.74 17.82
N PRO A 336 38.49 37.05 18.94
CA PRO A 336 37.81 37.57 20.12
C PRO A 336 37.32 39.02 19.91
N ARG A 337 36.04 39.30 20.19
CA ARG A 337 35.37 40.62 20.07
C ARG A 337 36.23 41.81 20.55
N ASP A 338 36.97 41.65 21.65
CA ASP A 338 37.83 42.67 22.29
C ASP A 338 39.31 42.67 21.82
N VAL A 339 39.63 42.08 20.67
CA VAL A 339 40.99 42.16 20.10
C VAL A 339 41.38 43.61 19.77
N ASN A 340 42.69 43.91 19.79
CA ASN A 340 43.20 45.22 19.35
C ASN A 340 43.52 45.14 17.86
N SER A 341 42.80 45.90 17.04
CA SER A 341 42.90 45.88 15.58
C SER A 341 44.28 46.36 15.08
N PRO A 342 44.77 45.88 13.93
CA PRO A 342 44.18 44.83 13.10
C PRO A 342 44.24 43.45 13.78
N GLY A 343 43.19 42.65 13.61
CA GLY A 343 42.95 41.37 14.26
C GLY A 343 44.05 40.31 14.16
N SER A 344 43.86 39.22 14.91
CA SER A 344 44.79 38.08 14.94
C SER A 344 44.86 37.31 13.62
N ASN A 345 43.81 37.36 12.80
CA ASN A 345 43.76 36.76 11.47
C ASN A 345 44.30 37.67 10.33
N ALA A 346 44.71 38.91 10.63
CA ALA A 346 44.87 40.01 9.67
C ALA A 346 46.02 39.92 8.62
N ILE A 347 46.73 38.80 8.53
CA ILE A 347 47.68 38.53 7.44
C ILE A 347 47.52 37.10 6.90
N PRO A 348 47.76 36.83 5.59
CA PRO A 348 47.54 35.51 4.98
C PRO A 348 48.22 34.33 5.69
N ARG A 349 49.33 34.59 6.40
CA ARG A 349 50.07 33.61 7.20
C ARG A 349 49.28 33.06 8.40
N ASP A 350 48.41 33.87 8.97
CA ASP A 350 47.66 33.60 10.22
C ASP A 350 46.13 33.57 9.97
N ALA A 351 45.72 33.62 8.69
CA ALA A 351 44.34 33.62 8.22
C ALA A 351 43.55 32.35 8.61
N GLN A 352 42.30 32.53 9.02
CA GLN A 352 41.40 31.45 9.43
C GLN A 352 41.15 30.46 8.27
N ASN A 353 41.39 29.16 8.49
CA ASN A 353 41.26 28.18 7.42
C ASN A 353 39.81 27.68 7.28
N LEU A 354 39.24 27.89 6.09
CA LEU A 354 37.91 27.40 5.71
C LEU A 354 37.93 25.93 5.28
N GLY A 355 38.98 25.53 4.55
CA GLY A 355 39.17 24.16 4.07
C GLY A 355 39.42 24.07 2.56
N LEU A 356 38.74 23.14 1.89
CA LEU A 356 38.87 22.83 0.47
C LEU A 356 37.51 22.97 -0.24
N LEU A 357 37.47 23.76 -1.30
CA LEU A 357 36.29 23.97 -2.15
C LEU A 357 36.23 22.96 -3.29
N ALA A 358 35.04 22.48 -3.62
CA ALA A 358 34.75 21.68 -4.80
C ALA A 358 34.81 22.52 -6.10
N PRO A 359 35.31 21.98 -7.23
CA PRO A 359 35.30 22.68 -8.52
C PRO A 359 33.92 22.68 -9.21
N SER A 360 32.97 21.92 -8.67
CA SER A 360 31.59 21.77 -9.16
C SER A 360 30.77 21.00 -8.13
N GLU A 361 29.44 21.12 -8.18
CA GLU A 361 28.51 20.36 -7.31
C GLU A 361 28.78 18.85 -7.27
N TYR A 362 28.94 18.19 -8.42
CA TYR A 362 29.26 16.75 -8.52
C TYR A 362 30.70 16.37 -8.09
N ALA A 363 31.44 17.31 -7.49
CA ALA A 363 32.78 17.12 -6.95
C ALA A 363 32.89 17.58 -5.48
N GLY A 364 31.76 17.77 -4.79
CA GLY A 364 31.70 17.83 -3.34
C GLY A 364 31.87 16.43 -2.72
N ASP A 365 32.56 16.36 -1.58
CA ASP A 365 32.79 15.15 -0.80
C ASP A 365 32.94 15.51 0.69
N GLU A 366 33.28 14.56 1.57
CA GLU A 366 33.42 14.81 3.01
C GLU A 366 34.58 15.77 3.39
N ASN A 367 35.46 16.08 2.42
CA ASN A 367 36.57 17.02 2.52
C ASN A 367 36.38 18.26 1.63
N ARG A 368 35.62 18.14 0.53
CA ARG A 368 35.35 19.20 -0.46
C ARG A 368 33.96 19.82 -0.25
N ARG A 369 33.90 21.03 0.30
CA ARG A 369 32.65 21.80 0.44
C ARG A 369 32.17 22.38 -0.88
N LEU A 370 30.86 22.56 -1.01
CA LEU A 370 30.23 23.27 -2.12
C LEU A 370 30.28 24.80 -1.95
N GLY A 371 30.58 25.27 -0.75
CA GLY A 371 30.63 26.69 -0.39
C GLY A 371 30.87 26.89 1.11
N PHE A 372 30.94 28.15 1.52
CA PHE A 372 31.11 28.56 2.92
C PHE A 372 30.22 29.76 3.23
N GLN A 373 29.53 29.72 4.38
CA GLN A 373 28.76 30.85 4.93
C GLN A 373 29.51 31.38 6.16
N ILE A 374 30.15 32.53 6.05
CA ILE A 374 31.12 33.04 7.02
C ILE A 374 30.51 34.21 7.78
N HIS A 375 30.38 34.08 9.10
CA HIS A 375 29.91 35.15 9.98
C HIS A 375 31.12 35.79 10.66
N GLY A 376 31.34 37.09 10.43
CA GLY A 376 32.51 37.82 10.92
C GLY A 376 32.18 39.24 11.40
N PHE A 377 33.11 39.82 12.15
CA PHE A 377 32.92 41.09 12.85
C PHE A 377 34.19 41.95 12.89
N LEU A 378 34.26 42.89 11.93
CA LEU A 378 35.20 44.02 11.99
C LEU A 378 34.89 44.87 13.22
N ASN A 379 35.73 44.81 14.26
CA ASN A 379 35.40 45.41 15.55
C ASN A 379 35.60 46.95 15.53
N ASP A 380 36.66 47.40 14.86
CA ASP A 380 37.05 48.80 14.66
C ASP A 380 37.35 49.07 13.16
N ALA A 381 37.64 50.32 12.80
CA ALA A 381 37.79 50.75 11.41
C ALA A 381 39.15 50.42 10.76
N GLN A 382 40.12 49.90 11.54
CA GLN A 382 41.42 49.41 11.08
C GLN A 382 41.50 47.87 11.11
N ASP A 383 40.38 47.20 11.33
CA ASP A 383 40.29 45.74 11.36
C ASP A 383 40.27 45.12 9.96
N LEU A 384 40.76 43.89 9.84
CA LEU A 384 41.15 43.27 8.59
C LEU A 384 41.03 41.74 8.68
N ASP A 385 39.89 41.18 8.29
CA ASP A 385 39.62 39.76 8.54
C ASP A 385 40.12 38.94 7.35
N ILE A 386 40.98 37.94 7.55
CA ILE A 386 41.48 37.10 6.45
C ILE A 386 41.16 35.62 6.64
N TYR A 387 40.54 35.06 5.60
CA TYR A 387 40.14 33.67 5.49
C TYR A 387 40.98 32.98 4.40
N SER A 388 41.43 31.75 4.65
CA SER A 388 42.23 30.94 3.72
C SER A 388 41.45 29.71 3.25
N PHE A 389 41.44 29.47 1.94
CA PHE A 389 40.80 28.28 1.35
C PHE A 389 41.65 27.70 0.23
N ARG A 390 41.42 26.42 -0.07
CA ARG A 390 42.06 25.72 -1.18
C ARG A 390 41.04 25.42 -2.25
N ALA A 391 41.42 25.59 -3.51
CA ALA A 391 40.56 25.32 -4.65
C ALA A 391 41.38 24.96 -5.90
N ASP A 392 40.75 24.25 -6.84
CA ASP A 392 41.34 23.91 -8.12
C ASP A 392 41.25 25.11 -9.08
N THR A 393 42.35 25.46 -9.74
CA THR A 393 42.45 26.58 -10.70
C THR A 393 41.41 26.50 -11.81
N GLY A 394 40.73 27.59 -12.11
CA GLY A 394 39.65 27.64 -13.11
C GLY A 394 38.26 27.32 -12.56
N THR A 395 38.11 27.06 -11.26
CA THR A 395 36.80 27.04 -10.59
C THR A 395 36.18 28.45 -10.65
N GLU A 396 34.92 28.56 -11.05
CA GLU A 396 34.14 29.80 -11.01
C GLU A 396 33.41 29.88 -9.66
N ILE A 397 33.61 30.97 -8.93
CA ILE A 397 33.01 31.24 -7.62
C ILE A 397 32.30 32.60 -7.62
N TRP A 398 31.35 32.75 -6.70
CA TRP A 398 30.80 34.02 -6.28
C TRP A 398 31.24 34.29 -4.85
N LEU A 399 31.55 35.55 -4.57
CA LEU A 399 31.87 36.07 -3.24
C LEU A 399 30.92 37.24 -2.98
N ASP A 400 30.01 37.07 -2.02
CA ASP A 400 29.00 38.04 -1.61
C ASP A 400 29.22 38.44 -0.15
N ILE A 401 28.99 39.70 0.20
CA ILE A 401 28.70 40.07 1.59
C ILE A 401 27.22 40.42 1.68
N ASP A 402 26.60 39.88 2.72
CA ASP A 402 25.18 39.99 2.94
C ASP A 402 24.86 40.27 4.40
N ARG A 403 23.60 40.65 4.65
CA ARG A 403 23.03 40.89 6.00
C ARG A 403 23.90 41.78 6.89
N SER A 404 24.69 42.68 6.30
CA SER A 404 25.69 43.45 7.03
C SER A 404 25.06 44.46 7.98
N THR A 405 25.84 44.89 8.97
CA THR A 405 25.48 46.06 9.76
C THR A 405 25.35 47.26 8.83
N HIS A 406 24.15 47.81 8.61
CA HIS A 406 23.89 48.92 7.66
C HIS A 406 24.75 50.20 7.87
N ALA A 407 25.52 50.31 8.96
CA ALA A 407 26.53 51.36 9.15
C ALA A 407 27.91 51.05 8.52
N LEU A 408 28.15 49.80 8.12
CA LEU A 408 29.36 49.29 7.48
C LEU A 408 29.43 49.74 6.02
N ASP A 409 30.66 49.89 5.56
CA ASP A 409 31.08 50.16 4.18
C ASP A 409 32.22 49.14 3.97
N ALA A 410 31.96 48.04 3.26
CA ALA A 410 32.79 46.84 3.26
C ALA A 410 33.52 46.63 1.92
N VAL A 411 34.66 45.95 1.96
CA VAL A 411 35.48 45.64 0.77
C VAL A 411 35.93 44.18 0.83
N ILE A 412 35.67 43.42 -0.23
CA ILE A 412 36.18 42.04 -0.40
C ILE A 412 37.40 42.10 -1.31
N GLU A 413 38.49 41.46 -0.89
CA GLU A 413 39.72 41.34 -1.68
C GLU A 413 40.19 39.87 -1.76
N LEU A 414 40.29 39.32 -2.97
CA LEU A 414 40.94 38.03 -3.20
C LEU A 414 42.46 38.27 -3.27
N LEU A 415 43.25 37.53 -2.49
CA LEU A 415 44.70 37.68 -2.36
C LEU A 415 45.47 36.40 -2.70
N ASP A 416 46.74 36.57 -3.10
CA ASP A 416 47.71 35.48 -3.19
C ASP A 416 48.29 35.07 -1.81
N ALA A 417 49.31 34.21 -1.78
CA ALA A 417 49.95 33.75 -0.54
C ALA A 417 50.92 34.80 0.07
N GLU A 418 51.32 35.79 -0.71
CA GLU A 418 52.17 36.90 -0.31
C GLU A 418 51.35 38.11 0.19
N GLY A 419 50.03 38.13 -0.06
CA GLY A 419 49.08 39.16 0.36
C GLY A 419 48.81 40.25 -0.68
N ASN A 420 49.23 40.05 -1.94
CA ASN A 420 48.92 40.97 -3.03
C ASN A 420 47.47 40.77 -3.49
N VAL A 421 46.78 41.87 -3.82
CA VAL A 421 45.39 41.82 -4.31
C VAL A 421 45.35 41.28 -5.74
N ILE A 422 44.62 40.18 -5.93
CA ILE A 422 44.31 39.55 -7.23
C ILE A 422 43.02 40.18 -7.81
N ALA A 423 41.99 40.31 -6.99
CA ALA A 423 40.70 40.90 -7.33
C ALA A 423 40.13 41.68 -6.13
N ARG A 424 39.33 42.73 -6.38
CA ARG A 424 38.68 43.52 -5.32
C ARG A 424 37.32 44.04 -5.80
N SER A 425 36.35 44.01 -4.89
CA SER A 425 35.01 44.63 -5.00
C SER A 425 34.76 45.55 -3.80
N ASP A 426 34.13 46.70 -4.03
CA ASP A 426 33.70 47.64 -2.98
C ASP A 426 32.18 47.89 -2.91
N ASN A 427 31.42 47.59 -3.98
CA ASN A 427 30.00 47.93 -4.05
C ASN A 427 29.28 47.17 -5.17
N SER A 428 28.69 46.01 -4.85
CA SER A 428 28.00 45.13 -5.82
C SER A 428 27.03 45.93 -6.71
N TYR A 429 26.20 46.77 -6.08
CA TYR A 429 25.11 47.53 -6.68
C TYR A 429 25.56 48.52 -7.77
N THR A 430 26.74 49.13 -7.63
CA THR A 430 27.29 50.02 -8.67
C THR A 430 28.22 49.30 -9.63
N GLU A 431 28.97 48.29 -9.17
CA GLU A 431 29.87 47.48 -10.01
C GLU A 431 29.13 46.71 -11.12
N GLN A 432 27.84 46.44 -10.93
CA GLN A 432 26.90 45.96 -11.94
C GLN A 432 26.78 46.88 -13.19
N GLU A 433 27.08 48.18 -13.11
CA GLU A 433 27.09 49.06 -14.30
C GLU A 433 28.22 48.70 -15.29
N GLY A 434 29.26 47.99 -14.85
CA GLY A 434 30.26 47.40 -15.72
C GLY A 434 31.56 47.00 -15.01
N THR A 435 32.16 45.89 -15.44
CA THR A 435 33.36 45.26 -14.83
C THR A 435 34.63 46.12 -14.83
N SER A 436 34.60 47.33 -15.38
CA SER A 436 35.67 48.33 -15.25
C SER A 436 35.66 49.09 -13.91
N LEU A 437 34.67 48.84 -13.05
CA LEU A 437 34.61 49.37 -11.68
C LEU A 437 35.33 48.44 -10.70
N LEU A 438 35.16 47.12 -10.87
CA LEU A 438 35.93 46.08 -10.19
C LEU A 438 37.42 46.19 -10.48
N TYR A 439 38.27 45.87 -9.49
CA TYR A 439 39.71 45.79 -9.68
C TYR A 439 40.12 44.36 -10.05
N GLU A 440 40.87 44.24 -11.15
CA GLU A 440 41.45 42.99 -11.66
C GLU A 440 42.98 43.16 -11.79
N ASN A 441 43.75 42.27 -11.20
CA ASN A 441 45.21 42.33 -11.27
C ASN A 441 45.73 41.83 -12.64
N ALA A 442 46.36 42.75 -13.38
CA ALA A 442 46.87 42.51 -14.72
C ALA A 442 47.97 41.43 -14.82
N ASP A 443 48.68 41.09 -13.72
CA ASP A 443 49.67 40.01 -13.72
C ASP A 443 49.02 38.60 -13.77
N PHE A 444 47.71 38.51 -13.49
CA PHE A 444 46.92 37.27 -13.55
C PHE A 444 46.00 37.18 -14.78
N ASN A 445 45.82 38.26 -15.54
CA ASN A 445 44.98 38.30 -16.75
C ASN A 445 45.79 37.85 -17.99
N GLU A 446 45.66 36.59 -18.40
CA GLU A 446 46.31 36.05 -19.61
C GLU A 446 45.63 36.48 -20.94
N GLY A 447 44.91 37.62 -20.96
CA GLY A 447 44.17 38.14 -22.11
C GLY A 447 42.69 37.78 -22.13
N THR A 448 42.18 37.19 -21.05
CA THR A 448 40.76 36.97 -20.77
C THR A 448 40.45 37.48 -19.36
N PRO A 449 39.42 38.33 -19.17
CA PRO A 449 38.98 38.72 -17.84
C PRO A 449 38.63 37.50 -16.99
N PHE A 450 39.01 37.53 -15.71
CA PHE A 450 38.65 36.50 -14.73
C PHE A 450 37.79 37.05 -13.56
N VAL A 451 37.57 38.37 -13.50
CA VAL A 451 36.72 39.06 -12.52
C VAL A 451 35.48 39.64 -13.22
N PHE A 452 34.31 39.44 -12.62
CA PHE A 452 33.01 39.83 -13.17
C PHE A 452 32.08 40.33 -12.06
N ALA A 453 31.05 41.11 -12.45
CA ALA A 453 29.92 41.36 -11.56
C ALA A 453 29.14 40.05 -11.31
N MET A 454 28.38 40.03 -10.22
CA MET A 454 27.63 38.86 -9.73
C MET A 454 26.76 38.21 -10.80
N ASN A 455 26.03 39.03 -11.55
CA ASN A 455 25.21 38.58 -12.68
C ASN A 455 26.03 37.80 -13.72
N LYS A 456 25.53 36.60 -14.00
CA LYS A 456 25.91 35.72 -15.12
C LYS A 456 24.74 35.53 -16.09
N THR A 457 23.49 35.71 -15.64
CA THR A 457 22.27 35.46 -16.41
C THR A 457 21.46 36.74 -16.63
N GLU A 458 21.50 37.32 -17.86
CA GLU A 458 20.90 38.63 -18.21
C GLU A 458 19.35 38.75 -18.09
N GLN A 459 18.62 37.75 -17.58
CA GLN A 459 17.15 37.72 -17.68
C GLN A 459 16.38 38.38 -16.52
N PHE A 460 17.01 38.62 -15.38
CA PHE A 460 16.34 39.21 -14.21
C PHE A 460 17.06 40.49 -13.76
N ALA A 461 16.28 41.51 -13.39
CA ALA A 461 16.77 42.85 -13.02
C ALA A 461 16.91 43.06 -11.51
N VAL A 462 16.88 41.96 -10.74
CA VAL A 462 17.40 41.88 -9.37
C VAL A 462 18.79 41.27 -9.54
N SER A 463 19.81 41.97 -9.07
CA SER A 463 21.21 41.74 -9.47
C SER A 463 22.17 41.53 -8.30
N ASP A 464 21.57 41.51 -7.13
CA ASP A 464 22.08 41.17 -5.82
C ASP A 464 20.84 40.65 -5.08
N PHE A 465 20.91 39.47 -4.48
CA PHE A 465 19.77 38.80 -3.86
C PHE A 465 19.86 38.96 -2.34
N TYR A 466 18.70 39.14 -1.69
CA TYR A 466 18.51 39.46 -0.26
C TYR A 466 19.29 40.64 0.37
N ALA A 467 20.31 41.20 -0.29
CA ALA A 467 21.11 42.33 0.17
C ALA A 467 20.29 43.52 0.67
N THR A 468 20.64 44.02 1.85
CA THR A 468 19.90 45.10 2.54
C THR A 468 20.69 46.40 2.71
N ASN A 469 22.02 46.36 2.60
CA ASN A 469 22.88 47.54 2.65
C ASN A 469 23.47 47.79 1.24
N PRO A 470 23.17 48.93 0.58
CA PRO A 470 23.67 49.23 -0.78
C PRO A 470 25.16 49.63 -0.82
N ARG A 471 25.94 49.07 0.09
CA ARG A 471 27.40 49.18 0.27
C ARG A 471 28.05 47.83 0.51
N ASP A 472 27.28 46.77 0.35
CA ASP A 472 27.82 45.43 0.41
C ASP A 472 28.60 45.16 -0.89
N PRO A 473 29.84 44.66 -0.81
CA PRO A 473 30.64 44.24 -1.96
C PRO A 473 30.24 42.84 -2.43
N GLY A 474 30.33 42.58 -3.73
CA GLY A 474 30.00 41.29 -4.32
C GLY A 474 30.63 41.11 -5.70
N MET A 475 31.40 40.03 -5.90
CA MET A 475 32.04 39.71 -7.18
C MET A 475 32.08 38.23 -7.53
N ARG A 476 31.96 37.95 -8.83
CA ARG A 476 32.13 36.64 -9.44
C ARG A 476 33.54 36.50 -10.01
N VAL A 477 34.25 35.44 -9.63
CA VAL A 477 35.67 35.26 -9.97
C VAL A 477 35.93 33.85 -10.49
N ILE A 478 36.65 33.73 -11.61
CA ILE A 478 37.25 32.47 -12.06
C ILE A 478 38.66 32.40 -11.47
N LEU A 479 38.91 31.45 -10.57
CA LEU A 479 40.12 31.41 -9.74
C LEU A 479 41.40 31.24 -10.60
N PRO A 480 42.30 32.25 -10.66
CA PRO A 480 43.39 32.28 -11.62
C PRO A 480 44.61 31.47 -11.15
N GLY A 481 45.25 30.75 -12.06
CA GLY A 481 46.49 30.03 -11.79
C GLY A 481 46.82 28.98 -12.84
N ALA A 482 47.89 28.21 -12.61
CA ALA A 482 48.36 27.19 -13.54
C ALA A 482 47.33 26.04 -13.69
N PRO A 483 46.80 25.74 -14.90
CA PRO A 483 45.68 24.81 -15.06
C PRO A 483 45.91 23.42 -14.49
N ASN A 484 44.87 22.87 -13.83
CA ASN A 484 44.89 21.59 -13.11
C ASN A 484 45.82 21.59 -11.88
N THR A 485 45.91 22.70 -11.15
CA THR A 485 46.58 22.75 -9.84
C THR A 485 45.62 23.18 -8.73
N THR A 486 45.79 22.63 -7.53
CA THR A 486 45.06 23.07 -6.33
C THR A 486 45.92 24.11 -5.60
N LEU A 487 45.50 25.37 -5.61
CA LEU A 487 46.20 26.47 -4.93
C LEU A 487 45.52 26.82 -3.60
N THR A 488 46.21 27.62 -2.78
CA THR A 488 45.60 28.30 -1.64
C THR A 488 45.37 29.74 -2.04
N TYR A 489 44.14 30.23 -1.84
CA TYR A 489 43.74 31.62 -2.01
C TYR A 489 43.31 32.18 -0.65
N HIS A 490 43.34 33.50 -0.53
CA HIS A 490 42.87 34.19 0.67
C HIS A 490 41.78 35.20 0.29
N ILE A 491 40.77 35.35 1.15
CA ILE A 491 39.82 36.46 1.08
C ILE A 491 40.11 37.36 2.26
N ARG A 492 40.25 38.65 2.02
CA ARG A 492 40.24 39.68 3.06
C ARG A 492 38.92 40.44 3.01
N VAL A 493 38.27 40.57 4.15
CA VAL A 493 37.17 41.52 4.40
C VAL A 493 37.72 42.67 5.24
N ARG A 494 37.27 43.90 4.97
CA ARG A 494 37.68 45.10 5.71
C ARG A 494 36.74 46.28 5.46
N SER A 495 36.93 47.35 6.21
CA SER A 495 36.30 48.63 5.92
C SER A 495 36.83 49.30 4.64
N GLY A 496 35.92 49.97 3.92
CA GLY A 496 36.18 50.88 2.81
C GLY A 496 36.78 52.22 3.25
N SER A 497 37.41 52.91 2.29
CA SER A 497 38.19 54.13 2.54
C SER A 497 38.31 55.03 1.31
N ASP A 498 38.62 56.31 1.51
CA ASP A 498 38.94 57.28 0.43
C ASP A 498 40.11 56.83 -0.48
N ASN A 499 40.92 55.86 -0.03
CA ASN A 499 42.03 55.29 -0.76
C ASN A 499 42.16 53.80 -0.43
N LEU A 500 41.54 52.95 -1.27
CA LEU A 500 41.47 51.50 -1.05
C LEU A 500 42.81 50.77 -1.00
N ASP A 501 43.92 51.43 -1.37
CA ASP A 501 45.28 50.88 -1.24
C ASP A 501 45.96 51.19 0.11
N ASP A 502 45.31 51.97 0.99
CA ASP A 502 45.73 52.16 2.39
C ASP A 502 44.89 51.28 3.32
N LEU A 503 45.46 50.14 3.71
CA LEU A 503 44.84 49.17 4.64
C LEU A 503 44.63 49.74 6.05
N THR A 504 45.18 50.91 6.39
CA THR A 504 44.96 51.58 7.68
C THR A 504 43.94 52.72 7.61
N GLY A 505 43.39 52.99 6.43
CA GLY A 505 42.52 54.13 6.15
C GLY A 505 41.01 53.90 6.27
N GLY A 506 40.57 52.75 6.80
CA GLY A 506 39.15 52.40 6.92
C GLY A 506 38.34 53.34 7.83
N LEU A 507 37.00 53.31 7.67
CA LEU A 507 36.10 54.36 8.17
C LEU A 507 34.90 53.85 9.00
N THR A 508 34.61 52.55 8.98
CA THR A 508 33.40 51.93 9.55
C THR A 508 33.71 50.60 10.22
N SER A 509 32.85 50.13 11.14
CA SER A 509 32.96 48.78 11.74
C SER A 509 31.58 48.18 12.01
N GLY A 510 31.48 46.85 12.12
CA GLY A 510 30.22 46.11 12.19
C GLY A 510 30.32 44.69 11.65
N ALA A 511 29.32 43.86 11.98
CA ALA A 511 29.21 42.48 11.52
C ALA A 511 28.79 42.37 10.05
N TYR A 512 29.16 41.26 9.42
CA TYR A 512 28.82 40.87 8.04
C TYR A 512 28.65 39.35 7.91
N GLN A 513 27.96 38.92 6.86
CA GLN A 513 27.91 37.51 6.45
C GLN A 513 28.55 37.39 5.05
N LEU A 514 29.75 36.84 4.95
CA LEU A 514 30.41 36.58 3.66
C LEU A 514 30.01 35.18 3.16
N GLU A 515 29.42 35.08 1.97
CA GLU A 515 29.17 33.81 1.31
C GLU A 515 30.20 33.54 0.20
N MET A 516 30.68 32.30 0.12
CA MET A 516 31.41 31.77 -1.03
C MET A 516 30.63 30.61 -1.64
N ARG A 517 30.19 30.75 -2.90
CA ARG A 517 29.32 29.75 -3.57
C ARG A 517 29.71 29.46 -5.01
N LEU A 518 29.26 28.31 -5.51
CA LEU A 518 29.55 27.78 -6.86
C LEU A 518 28.46 28.07 -7.91
N ARG A 519 27.38 28.77 -7.52
CA ARG A 519 26.27 29.17 -8.39
C ARG A 519 25.88 30.63 -8.16
N GLU A 520 25.09 31.17 -9.10
CA GLU A 520 24.63 32.57 -9.09
C GLU A 520 23.64 32.86 -7.96
N LEU A 521 22.74 31.89 -7.69
CA LEU A 521 21.82 31.87 -6.55
C LEU A 521 22.57 31.55 -5.25
N GLU A 522 22.20 32.21 -4.14
CA GLU A 522 22.64 31.89 -2.78
C GLU A 522 22.45 30.42 -2.40
N GLU A 523 23.37 29.89 -1.60
CA GLU A 523 23.36 28.52 -1.10
C GLU A 523 23.14 28.53 0.43
N VAL A 524 21.93 28.18 0.88
CA VAL A 524 21.66 28.05 2.33
C VAL A 524 22.48 26.86 2.89
N ALA A 525 23.27 27.11 3.94
CA ALA A 525 24.10 26.08 4.57
C ALA A 525 23.26 25.00 5.27
N GLY A 526 23.71 23.74 5.17
CA GLY A 526 23.05 22.60 5.78
C GLY A 526 23.11 22.60 7.31
N SER A 527 22.43 21.63 7.91
CA SER A 527 22.57 21.29 9.31
C SER A 527 23.99 20.83 9.65
N THR A 528 24.50 21.19 10.82
CA THR A 528 25.86 20.81 11.24
C THR A 528 26.02 20.70 12.75
N VAL A 529 26.96 19.86 13.20
CA VAL A 529 27.36 19.73 14.61
C VAL A 529 28.88 19.65 14.67
N ARG A 530 29.54 20.70 15.18
CA ARG A 530 30.99 20.88 15.14
C ARG A 530 31.50 21.35 16.51
N TYR A 531 32.62 20.77 16.97
CA TYR A 531 33.25 21.09 18.26
C TYR A 531 32.27 21.15 19.46
N SER A 532 31.36 20.18 19.56
CA SER A 532 30.32 20.15 20.59
C SER A 532 30.62 19.12 21.68
N SER A 533 30.20 19.39 22.91
CA SER A 533 30.15 18.42 24.02
C SER A 533 28.69 18.07 24.26
N ILE A 534 28.31 16.80 24.09
CA ILE A 534 26.92 16.34 24.21
C ILE A 534 26.85 15.26 25.29
N GLY A 535 26.14 15.55 26.39
CA GLY A 535 26.04 14.71 27.58
C GLY A 535 24.60 14.36 27.93
N TYR A 536 24.40 13.19 28.55
CA TYR A 536 23.16 12.79 29.24
C TYR A 536 21.86 12.68 28.39
N ALA A 537 21.95 12.86 27.08
CA ALA A 537 20.87 12.56 26.13
C ALA A 537 20.50 11.05 26.11
N SER A 538 19.29 10.73 25.65
CA SER A 538 18.89 9.38 25.22
C SER A 538 19.71 8.94 24.00
N THR A 539 19.74 9.76 22.96
CA THR A 539 20.52 9.57 21.74
C THR A 539 21.15 10.91 21.34
N GLY A 540 22.45 11.10 21.62
CA GLY A 540 23.10 12.42 21.52
C GLY A 540 22.94 13.12 20.16
N ILE A 541 23.05 12.36 19.05
CA ILE A 541 22.68 12.80 17.70
C ILE A 541 21.97 11.64 17.01
N GLU A 542 20.75 11.89 16.52
CA GLU A 542 19.97 11.00 15.67
C GLU A 542 19.89 11.61 14.26
N VAL A 543 20.12 10.80 13.22
CA VAL A 543 19.97 11.19 11.81
C VAL A 543 19.15 10.11 11.10
N ILE A 544 18.04 10.53 10.50
CA ILE A 544 17.11 9.69 9.74
C ILE A 544 17.08 10.23 8.32
N GLY A 545 17.17 9.36 7.31
CA GLY A 545 17.15 9.76 5.89
C GLY A 545 18.38 10.52 5.37
N GLY A 546 19.32 10.86 6.24
CA GLY A 546 20.52 11.64 5.91
C GLY A 546 21.75 10.76 5.57
N PRO A 547 22.59 11.13 4.59
CA PRO A 547 22.39 12.25 3.65
C PRO A 547 21.22 11.99 2.70
N THR A 548 20.50 13.04 2.35
CA THR A 548 19.40 13.02 1.39
C THR A 548 19.89 12.41 0.07
N HIS A 549 19.03 11.63 -0.59
CA HIS A 549 19.31 10.92 -1.85
C HIS A 549 20.39 9.82 -1.80
N SER A 550 20.96 9.51 -0.63
CA SER A 550 21.99 8.48 -0.42
C SER A 550 21.51 7.06 -0.77
N PRO A 551 22.23 6.30 -1.63
CA PRO A 551 21.89 4.92 -1.98
C PRO A 551 22.28 3.88 -0.90
N LEU A 552 22.66 4.32 0.32
CA LEU A 552 23.10 3.44 1.40
C LEU A 552 22.34 3.61 2.72
N THR A 553 21.69 4.76 2.93
CA THR A 553 20.97 5.10 4.17
C THR A 553 19.47 5.21 3.98
N GLY A 554 18.99 5.28 2.73
CA GLY A 554 17.60 5.60 2.43
C GLY A 554 17.24 7.05 2.77
N GLU A 555 15.99 7.40 2.47
CA GLU A 555 15.33 8.64 2.92
C GLU A 555 14.45 8.32 4.13
N ALA A 556 13.87 7.12 4.21
CA ALA A 556 13.30 6.56 5.42
C ALA A 556 14.20 5.47 6.03
N THR A 557 14.10 5.28 7.34
CA THR A 557 14.69 4.16 8.08
C THR A 557 13.56 3.38 8.76
N GLU A 558 13.71 2.07 8.91
CA GLU A 558 12.72 1.23 9.59
C GLU A 558 12.36 1.70 11.02
N ASP A 559 11.08 1.64 11.37
CA ASP A 559 10.65 1.60 12.77
C ASP A 559 10.39 0.15 13.18
N GLY A 560 11.36 -0.43 13.90
CA GLY A 560 11.30 -1.79 14.44
C GLY A 560 10.17 -2.05 15.46
N ASN A 561 9.36 -1.04 15.80
CA ASN A 561 8.12 -1.20 16.58
C ASN A 561 6.85 -1.19 15.70
N ALA A 562 6.92 -0.68 14.47
CA ALA A 562 5.75 -0.31 13.66
C ALA A 562 5.69 -0.93 12.25
N ASN A 563 6.68 -1.70 11.83
CA ASN A 563 6.71 -2.33 10.50
C ASN A 563 6.23 -3.81 10.46
N ASN A 564 5.98 -4.42 11.62
CA ASN A 564 6.13 -5.87 11.77
C ASN A 564 4.83 -6.66 11.52
N ALA A 565 4.84 -7.48 10.46
CA ALA A 565 3.90 -8.56 10.14
C ALA A 565 2.37 -8.25 10.15
N GLY A 566 1.81 -7.97 8.97
CA GLY A 566 0.34 -8.08 8.75
C GLY A 566 -0.20 -7.59 7.41
N GLY A 567 0.61 -6.94 6.58
CA GLY A 567 0.14 -6.31 5.33
C GLY A 567 -0.84 -5.16 5.65
N PRO A 568 -1.87 -4.92 4.80
CA PRO A 568 -2.87 -3.85 5.01
C PRO A 568 -3.77 -4.00 6.25
N ASN A 569 -3.51 -5.01 7.11
CA ASN A 569 -4.26 -5.28 8.33
C ASN A 569 -3.34 -5.39 9.56
N GLY A 570 -2.05 -5.06 9.42
CA GLY A 570 -1.08 -4.97 10.52
C GLY A 570 -0.61 -3.54 10.76
N ASN A 571 0.47 -3.41 11.53
CA ASN A 571 1.25 -2.17 11.56
C ASN A 571 2.17 -2.20 10.33
N ALA A 572 1.91 -1.33 9.36
CA ALA A 572 2.81 -1.05 8.26
C ALA A 572 3.37 0.37 8.45
N GLN A 573 4.65 0.56 8.17
CA GLN A 573 5.28 1.87 8.28
C GLN A 573 4.96 2.71 7.04
N ASP A 574 4.29 3.84 7.22
CA ASP A 574 4.07 4.81 6.14
C ASP A 574 5.41 5.45 5.72
N ILE A 575 5.77 5.27 4.45
CA ILE A 575 6.94 5.89 3.80
C ILE A 575 6.53 7.01 2.83
N GLY A 576 5.27 7.45 2.88
CA GLY A 576 4.78 8.63 2.21
C GLY A 576 4.22 8.39 0.80
N ASN A 577 4.23 9.46 0.00
CA ASN A 577 3.63 9.50 -1.33
C ASN A 577 4.70 9.63 -2.41
N LEU A 578 4.77 8.65 -3.32
CA LEU A 578 5.73 8.62 -4.41
C LEU A 578 5.68 9.88 -5.30
N LEU A 579 4.52 10.55 -5.35
CA LEU A 579 4.28 11.72 -6.19
C LEU A 579 4.53 13.06 -5.48
N GLN A 580 4.87 13.06 -4.18
CA GLN A 580 5.36 14.23 -3.43
C GLN A 580 6.87 14.12 -3.13
N SER A 581 7.56 13.14 -3.73
CA SER A 581 9.02 13.06 -3.79
C SER A 581 9.56 13.95 -4.90
N ASP A 582 10.63 14.69 -4.61
CA ASP A 582 11.35 15.57 -5.54
C ASP A 582 11.92 14.81 -6.76
N ARG A 583 12.39 13.58 -6.54
CA ARG A 583 12.90 12.68 -7.59
C ARG A 583 11.86 11.70 -8.12
N GLY A 584 10.64 11.70 -7.57
CA GLY A 584 9.61 10.69 -7.86
C GLY A 584 10.00 9.27 -7.43
N ALA A 585 10.81 9.16 -6.36
CA ALA A 585 11.32 7.92 -5.79
C ALA A 585 11.19 7.93 -4.26
N LEU A 586 11.09 6.76 -3.63
CA LEU A 586 11.15 6.61 -2.18
C LEU A 586 12.24 5.56 -1.88
N SER A 587 13.16 5.87 -0.97
CA SER A 587 14.23 4.95 -0.57
C SER A 587 14.17 4.64 0.93
N VAL A 588 14.37 3.38 1.31
CA VAL A 588 14.19 2.90 2.70
C VAL A 588 15.33 1.98 3.11
N ALA A 589 15.92 2.21 4.29
CA ALA A 589 16.86 1.29 4.93
C ALA A 589 16.18 0.47 6.04
N GLY A 590 16.52 -0.83 6.12
CA GLY A 590 16.00 -1.76 7.14
C GLY A 590 16.92 -2.96 7.40
N VAL A 591 16.62 -3.72 8.46
CA VAL A 591 17.44 -4.80 9.00
C VAL A 591 16.56 -5.95 9.51
N LEU A 592 16.35 -6.96 8.66
CA LEU A 592 15.71 -8.24 9.02
C LEU A 592 16.38 -8.87 10.26
N SER A 593 15.78 -8.68 11.44
CA SER A 593 16.39 -9.01 12.74
C SER A 593 16.36 -10.52 13.04
N ALA A 594 15.46 -11.24 12.39
CA ALA A 594 15.25 -12.68 12.54
C ALA A 594 14.87 -13.36 11.22
N ALA A 595 15.05 -14.69 11.15
CA ALA A 595 14.67 -15.48 9.96
C ALA A 595 13.15 -15.62 9.74
N GLY A 596 12.33 -15.03 10.62
CA GLY A 596 10.87 -14.90 10.49
C GLY A 596 10.39 -13.46 10.51
N ASP A 597 11.31 -12.51 10.35
CA ASP A 597 11.01 -11.08 10.29
C ASP A 597 10.44 -10.70 8.92
N VAL A 598 9.53 -9.72 8.91
CA VAL A 598 8.81 -9.25 7.71
C VAL A 598 8.49 -7.78 7.89
N ASP A 599 9.31 -6.94 7.28
CA ASP A 599 9.17 -5.48 7.27
C ASP A 599 8.11 -5.09 6.24
N VAL A 600 7.05 -4.38 6.67
CA VAL A 600 5.98 -3.93 5.78
C VAL A 600 5.92 -2.41 5.74
N TYR A 601 6.14 -1.85 4.56
CA TYR A 601 6.06 -0.43 4.27
C TYR A 601 4.77 -0.10 3.51
N GLU A 602 4.03 0.90 3.96
CA GLU A 602 2.88 1.48 3.25
C GLU A 602 3.36 2.66 2.41
N MET A 603 2.97 2.70 1.14
CA MET A 603 3.22 3.84 0.25
C MET A 603 1.96 4.25 -0.50
N THR A 604 1.84 5.54 -0.80
CA THR A 604 0.73 6.09 -1.57
C THR A 604 1.18 6.64 -2.93
N VAL A 605 0.24 6.72 -3.87
CA VAL A 605 0.44 7.28 -5.21
C VAL A 605 -0.72 8.24 -5.51
N GLN A 606 -0.67 9.45 -4.95
CA GLN A 606 -1.76 10.43 -4.99
C GLN A 606 -1.28 11.79 -5.52
N ARG A 607 -2.10 12.47 -6.33
CA ARG A 607 -1.83 13.87 -6.74
C ARG A 607 -2.52 14.83 -5.77
N GLU A 608 -1.86 15.92 -5.37
CA GLU A 608 -2.53 16.97 -4.58
C GLU A 608 -3.67 17.64 -5.35
N ASP A 609 -3.43 17.91 -6.63
CA ASP A 609 -4.37 18.61 -7.48
C ASP A 609 -5.56 17.69 -7.83
N GLY A 610 -6.73 17.95 -7.23
CA GLY A 610 -7.97 17.18 -7.37
C GLY A 610 -8.64 17.24 -8.75
N GLY A 611 -7.86 17.45 -9.82
CA GLY A 611 -8.33 17.50 -11.20
C GLY A 611 -8.41 16.10 -11.82
N GLU A 612 -9.64 15.59 -12.01
CA GLU A 612 -9.90 14.39 -12.82
C GLU A 612 -9.64 14.63 -14.32
N LEU A 613 -8.37 14.80 -14.71
CA LEU A 613 -7.92 14.73 -16.10
C LEU A 613 -7.91 13.27 -16.56
N GLY A 614 -9.10 12.69 -16.71
CA GLY A 614 -9.30 11.28 -17.05
C GLY A 614 -8.61 10.89 -18.37
N GLY A 615 -7.62 10.01 -18.28
CA GLY A 615 -6.94 9.46 -19.47
C GLY A 615 -5.72 8.58 -19.18
N LEU A 616 -4.95 8.86 -18.13
CA LEU A 616 -3.73 8.10 -17.78
C LEU A 616 -3.87 7.50 -16.36
N PRO A 617 -4.23 6.21 -16.24
CA PRO A 617 -4.61 5.62 -14.95
C PRO A 617 -3.43 5.05 -14.12
N SER A 618 -2.22 5.00 -14.67
CA SER A 618 -1.06 4.40 -13.98
C SER A 618 0.27 5.14 -14.20
N PHE A 619 1.09 5.13 -13.16
CA PHE A 619 2.48 5.59 -13.16
C PHE A 619 3.41 4.40 -13.34
N GLY A 620 4.54 4.58 -14.03
CA GLY A 620 5.59 3.57 -14.12
C GLY A 620 6.52 3.67 -12.91
N ALA A 621 6.67 2.58 -12.15
CA ALA A 621 7.59 2.49 -11.03
C ALA A 621 8.46 1.23 -11.12
N ILE A 622 9.54 1.21 -10.34
CA ILE A 622 10.41 0.05 -10.10
C ILE A 622 10.48 -0.11 -8.59
N PHE A 623 10.42 -1.35 -8.11
CA PHE A 623 10.86 -1.70 -6.75
C PHE A 623 12.17 -2.45 -6.90
N ASP A 624 13.18 -2.02 -6.16
CA ASP A 624 14.53 -2.60 -6.19
C ASP A 624 15.00 -2.91 -4.77
N LEU A 625 16.03 -3.72 -4.62
CA LEU A 625 16.60 -4.08 -3.32
C LEU A 625 18.12 -3.92 -3.33
N ASP A 626 18.58 -2.71 -3.05
CA ASP A 626 20.01 -2.40 -3.09
C ASP A 626 20.79 -3.08 -1.94
N TYR A 627 21.92 -3.68 -2.28
CA TYR A 627 22.94 -4.21 -1.37
C TYR A 627 22.49 -5.25 -0.31
N ALA A 628 21.45 -6.06 -0.49
CA ALA A 628 21.12 -7.13 0.48
C ALA A 628 21.84 -8.47 0.20
N ASP A 629 22.16 -8.79 -1.06
CA ASP A 629 22.99 -9.96 -1.42
C ASP A 629 24.49 -9.71 -1.16
N GLY A 630 25.24 -10.81 -0.98
CA GLY A 630 26.68 -10.78 -0.77
C GLY A 630 27.09 -10.20 0.59
N LEU A 631 28.39 -9.90 0.73
CA LEU A 631 29.04 -9.29 1.92
C LEU A 631 28.77 -9.92 3.31
N GLY A 632 27.99 -11.01 3.41
CA GLY A 632 27.49 -11.58 4.67
C GLY A 632 26.09 -11.09 5.09
N ARG A 633 25.39 -10.38 4.20
CA ARG A 633 24.01 -9.89 4.34
C ARG A 633 22.98 -10.95 3.87
N PRO A 634 21.67 -10.80 4.17
CA PRO A 634 20.67 -11.83 3.88
C PRO A 634 20.09 -11.73 2.46
N ASN A 635 19.96 -12.87 1.76
CA ASN A 635 19.05 -12.94 0.60
C ASN A 635 17.61 -12.72 1.08
N ALA A 636 16.92 -11.79 0.42
CA ALA A 636 15.59 -11.31 0.78
C ALA A 636 14.70 -11.15 -0.47
N THR A 637 13.40 -11.17 -0.24
CA THR A 637 12.33 -11.25 -1.23
C THR A 637 11.40 -10.06 -1.06
N ILE A 638 11.13 -9.32 -2.15
CA ILE A 638 10.09 -8.30 -2.18
C ILE A 638 8.74 -8.94 -2.55
N SER A 639 7.69 -8.53 -1.86
CA SER A 639 6.29 -8.85 -2.20
C SER A 639 5.41 -7.61 -2.07
N VAL A 640 4.78 -7.19 -3.17
CA VAL A 640 3.95 -5.97 -3.23
C VAL A 640 2.46 -6.33 -3.26
N PHE A 641 1.69 -5.74 -2.35
CA PHE A 641 0.25 -5.95 -2.19
C PHE A 641 -0.54 -4.66 -2.42
N ASN A 642 -1.83 -4.80 -2.75
CA ASN A 642 -2.78 -3.67 -2.66
C ASN A 642 -3.42 -3.58 -1.26
N ALA A 643 -4.10 -2.47 -0.98
CA ALA A 643 -4.89 -2.25 0.24
C ALA A 643 -5.99 -3.30 0.55
N ALA A 644 -6.29 -4.23 -0.37
CA ALA A 644 -7.19 -5.36 -0.13
C ALA A 644 -6.45 -6.66 0.29
N GLY A 645 -5.13 -6.61 0.51
CA GLY A 645 -4.31 -7.76 0.89
C GLY A 645 -4.01 -8.73 -0.26
N GLN A 646 -4.22 -8.30 -1.50
CA GLN A 646 -3.98 -9.13 -2.68
C GLN A 646 -2.55 -8.90 -3.17
N LEU A 647 -1.79 -10.00 -3.31
CA LEU A 647 -0.44 -9.99 -3.87
C LEU A 647 -0.50 -9.59 -5.36
N LEU A 648 0.17 -8.50 -5.73
CA LEU A 648 0.27 -8.01 -7.10
C LEU A 648 1.54 -8.52 -7.78
N TRP A 649 2.68 -8.33 -7.12
CA TRP A 649 4.02 -8.63 -7.65
C TRP A 649 4.91 -9.24 -6.56
N THR A 650 5.89 -10.02 -6.96
CA THR A 650 6.91 -10.58 -6.06
C THR A 650 8.17 -10.91 -6.87
N SER A 651 9.34 -10.76 -6.25
CA SER A 651 10.65 -11.11 -6.82
C SER A 651 11.59 -11.57 -5.70
N ARG A 652 12.55 -12.43 -6.07
CA ARG A 652 13.51 -13.07 -5.16
C ARG A 652 14.93 -12.78 -5.63
N ASP A 653 15.26 -13.25 -6.83
CA ASP A 653 16.59 -13.10 -7.43
C ASP A 653 16.54 -12.24 -8.71
N SER A 654 17.50 -11.32 -8.88
CA SER A 654 17.70 -10.42 -10.04
C SER A 654 19.02 -10.71 -10.77
N ASN A 655 19.09 -10.38 -12.05
CA ASN A 655 20.34 -10.39 -12.81
C ASN A 655 20.31 -9.31 -13.91
N ILE A 656 19.96 -8.09 -13.52
CA ILE A 656 19.91 -6.92 -14.41
C ILE A 656 21.34 -6.40 -14.64
N ALA A 657 21.74 -6.24 -15.91
CA ALA A 657 23.16 -6.02 -16.24
C ALA A 657 23.73 -4.66 -15.79
N ASP A 658 22.87 -3.67 -15.60
CA ASP A 658 23.27 -2.33 -15.12
C ASP A 658 23.38 -2.28 -13.58
N ASP A 659 22.61 -3.11 -12.88
CA ASP A 659 22.64 -3.41 -11.44
C ASP A 659 23.78 -4.41 -11.05
N ARG A 660 24.54 -4.91 -12.03
CA ARG A 660 25.67 -5.81 -11.76
C ARG A 660 27.00 -5.04 -11.61
N PRO A 661 27.86 -5.39 -10.64
CA PRO A 661 29.26 -4.95 -10.56
C PRO A 661 30.00 -5.09 -11.88
N ARG A 662 30.86 -4.12 -12.22
CA ARG A 662 31.46 -4.06 -13.55
C ARG A 662 32.29 -5.33 -13.83
N PRO A 663 32.24 -5.90 -15.05
CA PRO A 663 32.93 -7.14 -15.36
C PRO A 663 34.42 -7.10 -14.99
N LEU A 664 34.85 -8.09 -14.20
CA LEU A 664 36.19 -8.24 -13.60
C LEU A 664 36.52 -7.39 -12.36
N TYR A 665 35.62 -6.56 -11.85
CA TYR A 665 35.85 -5.72 -10.64
C TYR A 665 35.39 -6.38 -9.31
N GLY A 666 34.87 -7.60 -9.36
CA GLY A 666 34.49 -8.37 -8.17
C GLY A 666 33.19 -7.87 -7.56
N ALA A 667 33.24 -7.36 -6.31
CA ALA A 667 32.13 -6.71 -5.64
C ALA A 667 32.05 -5.19 -5.93
N ASP A 668 33.09 -4.61 -6.54
CA ASP A 668 33.10 -3.26 -7.11
C ASP A 668 32.54 -2.11 -6.25
N MET A 669 32.80 -2.12 -4.93
CA MET A 669 32.43 -1.07 -3.95
C MET A 669 33.06 0.32 -4.21
N THR A 670 33.52 0.59 -5.43
CA THR A 670 33.96 1.91 -5.93
C THR A 670 32.95 2.54 -6.88
N ASP A 671 31.89 1.82 -7.24
CA ASP A 671 30.81 2.24 -8.14
C ASP A 671 29.47 2.03 -7.42
N LEU A 672 29.07 2.99 -6.58
CA LEU A 672 27.86 2.88 -5.76
C LEU A 672 26.56 3.12 -6.54
N SER A 673 26.62 3.49 -7.83
CA SER A 673 25.43 3.60 -8.69
C SER A 673 25.03 2.24 -9.30
N ARG A 674 25.32 1.14 -8.59
CA ARG A 674 25.19 -0.23 -9.09
C ARG A 674 24.19 -1.09 -8.35
N GLY A 675 23.58 -0.64 -7.26
CA GLY A 675 22.56 -1.39 -6.54
C GLY A 675 23.08 -2.61 -5.79
N THR A 676 23.50 -3.67 -6.47
CA THR A 676 23.99 -4.90 -5.82
C THR A 676 25.49 -5.21 -6.03
N VAL A 677 26.02 -6.12 -5.19
CA VAL A 677 27.25 -6.89 -5.44
C VAL A 677 26.96 -8.28 -6.06
N GLY A 678 25.68 -8.66 -6.09
CA GLY A 678 25.15 -10.02 -6.15
C GLY A 678 24.16 -10.26 -7.30
N ALA A 679 23.43 -11.36 -7.23
CA ALA A 679 22.39 -11.74 -8.20
C ALA A 679 21.18 -12.40 -7.49
N SER A 680 21.05 -12.13 -6.21
CA SER A 680 20.00 -12.62 -5.31
C SER A 680 19.30 -11.45 -4.59
N ASP A 681 19.46 -10.23 -5.12
CA ASP A 681 18.68 -9.06 -4.75
C ASP A 681 17.43 -8.97 -5.64
N ALA A 682 16.34 -8.43 -5.10
CA ALA A 682 15.00 -8.61 -5.67
C ALA A 682 14.52 -7.40 -6.49
N PHE A 683 14.52 -7.53 -7.82
CA PHE A 683 14.05 -6.48 -8.74
C PHE A 683 12.60 -6.74 -9.22
N ILE A 684 11.73 -5.71 -9.18
CA ILE A 684 10.37 -5.70 -9.77
C ILE A 684 10.20 -4.42 -10.59
N GLY A 685 10.36 -4.49 -11.91
CA GLY A 685 10.04 -3.33 -12.75
C GLY A 685 10.29 -3.47 -14.25
N PRO A 686 9.90 -2.44 -15.03
CA PRO A 686 8.95 -1.40 -14.62
C PRO A 686 7.54 -1.99 -14.49
N VAL A 687 6.75 -1.52 -13.53
CA VAL A 687 5.34 -1.92 -13.31
C VAL A 687 4.43 -0.69 -13.24
N GLY A 688 3.15 -0.88 -13.55
CA GLY A 688 2.14 0.19 -13.53
C GLY A 688 1.44 0.29 -12.18
N LEU A 689 1.74 1.33 -11.39
CA LEU A 689 1.01 1.67 -10.17
C LEU A 689 -0.22 2.50 -10.50
N SER A 690 -1.41 2.05 -10.11
CA SER A 690 -2.65 2.82 -10.24
C SER A 690 -2.57 4.17 -9.52
N ALA A 691 -3.05 5.23 -10.17
CA ALA A 691 -3.21 6.53 -9.55
C ALA A 691 -4.29 6.50 -8.45
N ASN A 692 -4.10 7.31 -7.41
CA ASN A 692 -4.97 7.43 -6.23
C ASN A 692 -5.19 6.10 -5.51
N ALA A 693 -4.10 5.37 -5.26
CA ALA A 693 -4.08 4.09 -4.56
C ALA A 693 -2.96 3.99 -3.52
N THR A 694 -3.11 3.02 -2.61
CA THR A 694 -2.15 2.64 -1.58
C THR A 694 -1.61 1.24 -1.87
N PHE A 695 -0.29 1.08 -1.75
CA PHE A 695 0.45 -0.17 -1.94
C PHE A 695 1.24 -0.52 -0.69
N TYR A 696 1.45 -1.82 -0.46
CA TYR A 696 2.18 -2.33 0.69
C TYR A 696 3.35 -3.17 0.19
N VAL A 697 4.57 -2.76 0.51
CA VAL A 697 5.81 -3.43 0.11
C VAL A 697 6.31 -4.22 1.32
N ALA A 698 6.26 -5.54 1.23
CA ALA A 698 6.84 -6.42 2.25
C ALA A 698 8.24 -6.87 1.81
N VAL A 699 9.24 -6.63 2.66
CA VAL A 699 10.59 -7.20 2.56
C VAL A 699 10.69 -8.33 3.60
N SER A 700 11.28 -9.46 3.21
CA SER A 700 11.40 -10.63 4.08
C SER A 700 12.56 -11.51 3.64
N SER A 701 13.12 -12.33 4.53
CA SER A 701 14.14 -13.31 4.14
C SER A 701 13.59 -14.29 3.08
N ASP A 702 14.43 -14.73 2.14
CA ASP A 702 14.07 -15.69 1.07
C ASP A 702 13.43 -17.01 1.56
N ALA A 703 13.61 -17.35 2.84
CA ALA A 703 12.98 -18.49 3.50
C ALA A 703 11.48 -18.28 3.84
N GLN A 704 10.97 -17.04 3.79
CA GLN A 704 9.57 -16.69 3.95
C GLN A 704 8.87 -16.58 2.60
N MET A 705 7.53 -16.67 2.60
CA MET A 705 6.74 -16.53 1.38
C MET A 705 5.30 -16.08 1.66
N PRO A 706 4.68 -15.25 0.80
CA PRO A 706 3.25 -14.92 0.91
C PRO A 706 2.34 -16.14 0.92
N ILE A 707 1.33 -16.17 1.80
CA ILE A 707 0.38 -17.28 1.93
C ILE A 707 -0.40 -17.55 0.64
N GLN A 708 -0.58 -16.53 -0.21
CA GLN A 708 -1.18 -16.60 -1.55
C GLN A 708 -0.41 -17.56 -2.49
N LEU A 709 0.88 -17.80 -2.24
CA LEU A 709 1.71 -18.73 -3.01
C LEU A 709 1.75 -20.16 -2.40
N SER A 710 1.16 -20.39 -1.22
CA SER A 710 1.24 -21.67 -0.50
C SER A 710 0.67 -22.87 -1.29
N GLN A 711 -0.23 -22.61 -2.25
CA GLN A 711 -0.76 -23.58 -3.22
C GLN A 711 0.30 -24.32 -4.06
N PHE A 712 1.51 -23.76 -4.22
CA PHE A 712 2.59 -24.43 -4.96
C PHE A 712 3.38 -25.44 -4.10
N TYR A 713 3.14 -25.46 -2.77
CA TYR A 713 3.91 -26.25 -1.80
C TYR A 713 3.03 -27.08 -0.84
N SER A 714 1.75 -26.71 -0.65
CA SER A 714 0.75 -27.49 0.12
C SER A 714 -0.33 -28.06 -0.79
N ALA A 715 -0.66 -29.34 -0.60
CA ALA A 715 -1.76 -30.00 -1.30
C ALA A 715 -3.16 -29.53 -0.85
N ASN A 716 -3.25 -28.94 0.34
CA ASN A 716 -4.45 -28.25 0.86
C ASN A 716 -3.97 -26.88 1.39
N PRO A 717 -3.87 -25.86 0.54
CA PRO A 717 -3.37 -24.56 0.94
C PRO A 717 -4.47 -23.72 1.61
N GLY A 718 -4.07 -22.66 2.32
CA GLY A 718 -5.00 -21.81 3.09
C GLY A 718 -5.71 -20.72 2.27
N ASN A 719 -5.41 -20.59 0.98
CA ASN A 719 -6.00 -19.60 0.08
C ASN A 719 -7.20 -20.19 -0.68
N GLU A 720 -8.36 -19.53 -0.62
CA GLU A 720 -9.57 -19.95 -1.36
C GLU A 720 -9.52 -19.59 -2.86
N ALA A 721 -8.51 -18.82 -3.29
CA ALA A 721 -8.36 -18.33 -4.66
C ALA A 721 -7.21 -19.02 -5.40
N LEU A 722 -7.50 -19.53 -6.61
CA LEU A 722 -6.51 -20.09 -7.54
C LEU A 722 -5.59 -18.99 -8.06
N PHE A 723 -4.42 -18.81 -7.45
CA PHE A 723 -3.43 -17.82 -7.87
C PHE A 723 -2.63 -18.35 -9.09
N ARG A 724 -2.05 -17.44 -9.90
CA ARG A 724 -1.17 -17.82 -11.01
C ARG A 724 -0.03 -16.82 -11.14
N LEU A 725 1.20 -17.31 -11.04
CA LEU A 725 2.40 -16.53 -11.37
C LEU A 725 2.53 -16.43 -12.90
N ALA A 726 2.85 -15.23 -13.38
CA ALA A 726 3.19 -14.93 -14.77
C ALA A 726 4.21 -13.78 -14.81
N PRO A 727 5.07 -13.67 -15.83
CA PRO A 727 5.97 -12.52 -15.99
C PRO A 727 5.17 -11.21 -16.09
N VAL A 728 5.70 -10.12 -15.52
CA VAL A 728 5.04 -8.80 -15.54
C VAL A 728 4.69 -8.36 -16.96
N ASN A 729 3.57 -7.62 -17.09
CA ASN A 729 2.96 -7.27 -18.38
C ASN A 729 3.80 -6.32 -19.26
N THR A 730 4.86 -5.73 -18.71
CA THR A 730 5.85 -4.89 -19.41
C THR A 730 6.95 -5.71 -20.10
N VAL A 731 7.10 -7.01 -19.79
CA VAL A 731 8.01 -7.90 -20.52
C VAL A 731 7.39 -8.27 -21.88
N ARG A 732 8.04 -7.86 -22.97
CA ARG A 732 7.62 -8.23 -24.33
C ARG A 732 7.77 -9.75 -24.55
N ARG A 733 6.64 -10.45 -24.64
CA ARG A 733 6.61 -11.91 -24.86
C ARG A 733 6.88 -12.26 -26.33
N ILE A 734 7.48 -13.44 -26.57
CA ILE A 734 7.68 -13.95 -27.94
C ILE A 734 6.36 -14.50 -28.48
N ALA A 735 5.65 -15.29 -27.66
CA ALA A 735 4.30 -15.73 -27.92
C ALA A 735 3.48 -15.65 -26.62
N GLU A 736 2.16 -15.48 -26.74
CA GLU A 736 1.23 -15.51 -25.60
C GLU A 736 -0.08 -16.15 -26.06
N ASP A 737 -0.45 -17.25 -25.42
CA ASP A 737 -1.56 -18.12 -25.83
C ASP A 737 -2.24 -18.66 -24.55
N HIS A 738 -3.56 -18.57 -24.48
CA HIS A 738 -4.34 -19.03 -23.33
C HIS A 738 -5.46 -19.98 -23.78
N ILE A 739 -5.86 -20.89 -22.90
CA ILE A 739 -7.00 -21.77 -23.15
C ILE A 739 -8.24 -20.89 -23.39
N GLU A 740 -8.88 -21.06 -24.54
CA GLU A 740 -10.05 -20.30 -25.03
C GLU A 740 -9.82 -18.79 -25.29
N SER A 741 -8.58 -18.27 -25.29
CA SER A 741 -8.31 -16.85 -25.62
C SER A 741 -6.85 -16.56 -26.04
N SER A 742 -6.65 -15.67 -27.03
CA SER A 742 -5.33 -15.29 -27.52
C SER A 742 -4.90 -13.88 -27.07
N GLY A 743 -3.68 -13.77 -26.52
CA GLY A 743 -3.10 -12.52 -26.00
C GLY A 743 -3.83 -11.87 -24.82
N GLY A 744 -3.55 -10.57 -24.61
CA GLY A 744 -4.22 -9.69 -23.64
C GLY A 744 -3.53 -9.48 -22.29
N GLY A 745 -2.50 -10.27 -21.96
CA GLY A 745 -1.73 -10.22 -20.72
C GLY A 745 -0.40 -9.46 -20.79
N THR A 746 -0.17 -8.70 -21.86
CA THR A 746 1.03 -7.86 -22.10
C THR A 746 0.64 -6.48 -22.63
N ALA A 747 1.45 -5.46 -22.31
CA ALA A 747 1.23 -4.09 -22.75
C ALA A 747 1.62 -3.85 -24.22
N ASP A 748 2.61 -4.60 -24.71
CA ASP A 748 3.07 -4.61 -26.10
C ASP A 748 2.80 -6.01 -26.69
N PRO A 749 2.08 -6.16 -27.83
CA PRO A 749 1.67 -7.47 -28.33
C PRO A 749 2.86 -8.42 -28.57
N PRO A 750 2.67 -9.73 -28.31
CA PRO A 750 3.72 -10.72 -28.55
C PRO A 750 4.08 -10.81 -30.04
N GLN A 751 5.26 -11.36 -30.34
CA GLN A 751 5.70 -11.53 -31.73
C GLN A 751 4.84 -12.56 -32.50
N ALA A 752 4.21 -13.49 -31.80
CA ALA A 752 3.13 -14.35 -32.28
C ALA A 752 1.94 -14.29 -31.29
N ASN A 753 0.80 -13.78 -31.73
CA ASN A 753 -0.43 -13.71 -30.91
C ASN A 753 -1.13 -15.06 -30.71
N GLU A 754 -0.72 -16.08 -31.47
CA GLU A 754 -1.34 -17.39 -31.57
C GLU A 754 -0.18 -18.38 -31.80
N LEU A 755 0.01 -19.32 -30.87
CA LEU A 755 1.10 -20.31 -30.91
C LEU A 755 0.57 -21.68 -31.33
N LEU A 756 -0.70 -21.96 -31.02
CA LEU A 756 -1.43 -23.18 -31.36
C LEU A 756 -2.64 -22.82 -32.24
N ASP A 757 -2.41 -22.70 -33.55
CA ASP A 757 -3.46 -22.37 -34.53
C ASP A 757 -4.42 -23.52 -34.82
N ASP A 758 -5.54 -23.24 -35.49
CA ASP A 758 -6.50 -24.26 -35.96
C ASP A 758 -5.83 -25.40 -36.78
N PHE A 759 -4.70 -25.12 -37.45
CA PHE A 759 -3.92 -26.10 -38.21
C PHE A 759 -3.00 -26.98 -37.35
N SER A 760 -2.69 -26.56 -36.12
CA SER A 760 -2.03 -27.36 -35.10
C SER A 760 -2.99 -28.36 -34.43
N SER A 761 -4.31 -28.21 -34.62
CA SER A 761 -5.28 -29.24 -34.29
C SER A 761 -5.19 -30.41 -35.28
N VAL A 762 -5.18 -31.64 -34.77
CA VAL A 762 -5.28 -32.85 -35.61
C VAL A 762 -6.77 -33.20 -35.74
N PRO A 763 -7.39 -33.13 -36.94
CA PRO A 763 -8.81 -33.38 -37.09
C PRO A 763 -9.16 -34.84 -36.80
N PHE A 764 -9.88 -35.07 -35.70
CA PHE A 764 -10.31 -36.39 -35.26
C PHE A 764 -11.20 -37.05 -36.32
N ASN A 765 -10.82 -38.23 -36.79
CA ASN A 765 -11.50 -38.97 -37.85
C ASN A 765 -12.05 -40.31 -37.33
N LEU A 766 -12.96 -40.93 -38.08
CA LEU A 766 -13.60 -42.18 -37.64
C LEU A 766 -12.59 -43.34 -37.44
N GLY A 767 -11.48 -43.37 -38.16
CA GLY A 767 -10.40 -44.34 -37.94
C GLY A 767 -9.57 -44.09 -36.67
N ASP A 768 -9.76 -42.97 -35.97
CA ASP A 768 -9.20 -42.73 -34.63
C ASP A 768 -10.10 -43.30 -33.51
N VAL A 769 -11.24 -43.92 -33.87
CA VAL A 769 -12.22 -44.50 -32.95
C VAL A 769 -12.28 -46.02 -33.11
N VAL A 770 -12.08 -46.74 -32.02
CA VAL A 770 -12.20 -48.21 -31.97
C VAL A 770 -13.67 -48.61 -31.79
N LEU A 771 -14.30 -49.20 -32.80
CA LEU A 771 -15.67 -49.72 -32.70
C LEU A 771 -15.65 -51.18 -32.25
N PHE A 772 -16.23 -51.47 -31.08
CA PHE A 772 -16.48 -52.85 -30.64
C PHE A 772 -17.67 -53.44 -31.40
N VAL A 773 -17.59 -54.72 -31.76
CA VAL A 773 -18.68 -55.48 -32.39
C VAL A 773 -18.76 -56.88 -31.77
N SER A 774 -19.97 -57.31 -31.42
CA SER A 774 -20.27 -58.69 -31.06
C SER A 774 -20.61 -59.48 -32.33
N GLN A 775 -20.06 -60.68 -32.45
CA GLN A 775 -20.37 -61.61 -33.53
C GLN A 775 -20.79 -62.95 -32.93
N ASP A 776 -21.77 -63.61 -33.53
CA ASP A 776 -22.06 -65.03 -33.29
C ASP A 776 -20.74 -65.82 -33.33
N ARG A 777 -20.50 -66.62 -32.29
CA ARG A 777 -19.24 -67.33 -32.13
C ARG A 777 -19.03 -68.44 -33.17
N ARG A 778 -20.10 -69.07 -33.68
CA ARG A 778 -20.03 -70.13 -34.70
C ARG A 778 -21.05 -69.87 -35.83
N PRO A 779 -20.82 -68.85 -36.68
CA PRO A 779 -21.76 -68.44 -37.71
C PRO A 779 -22.23 -69.60 -38.60
N GLY A 780 -23.52 -69.90 -38.55
CA GLY A 780 -24.15 -70.97 -39.32
C GLY A 780 -24.09 -72.37 -38.70
N VAL A 781 -23.65 -72.51 -37.44
CA VAL A 781 -23.83 -73.71 -36.62
C VAL A 781 -25.00 -73.46 -35.66
N PRO A 782 -26.17 -74.12 -35.84
CA PRO A 782 -27.24 -74.05 -34.85
C PRO A 782 -26.77 -74.53 -33.47
N ASN A 783 -27.37 -73.98 -32.42
CA ASN A 783 -27.23 -74.46 -31.04
C ASN A 783 -25.76 -74.40 -30.57
N THR A 784 -25.24 -73.19 -30.44
CA THR A 784 -23.98 -72.94 -29.72
C THR A 784 -24.12 -71.61 -28.99
N GLU A 785 -23.97 -71.65 -27.67
CA GLU A 785 -23.92 -70.45 -26.84
C GLU A 785 -22.62 -69.67 -27.05
N GLY A 786 -22.71 -68.34 -26.96
CA GLY A 786 -21.54 -67.48 -26.87
C GLY A 786 -21.34 -66.46 -27.98
N TYR A 787 -20.72 -65.34 -27.61
CA TYR A 787 -20.26 -64.29 -28.51
C TYR A 787 -18.75 -64.35 -28.76
N ASN A 788 -18.32 -63.78 -29.88
CA ASN A 788 -16.97 -63.29 -30.15
C ASN A 788 -16.98 -61.75 -30.06
N LEU A 789 -16.16 -61.16 -29.19
CA LEU A 789 -15.95 -59.72 -29.16
C LEU A 789 -14.74 -59.35 -30.04
N VAL A 790 -14.95 -58.46 -31.00
CA VAL A 790 -13.93 -57.94 -31.92
C VAL A 790 -13.92 -56.42 -31.91
N THR A 791 -12.79 -55.80 -32.30
CA THR A 791 -12.80 -54.40 -32.72
C THR A 791 -12.72 -54.29 -34.24
N VAL A 792 -13.38 -53.27 -34.78
CA VAL A 792 -13.38 -52.91 -36.19
C VAL A 792 -13.11 -51.41 -36.33
N ASP A 793 -12.43 -51.07 -37.42
CA ASP A 793 -12.33 -49.71 -37.95
C ASP A 793 -13.74 -49.29 -38.44
N PRO A 794 -14.40 -48.27 -37.88
CA PRO A 794 -15.73 -47.85 -38.29
C PRO A 794 -15.74 -47.02 -39.58
N PHE A 795 -14.58 -46.59 -40.08
CA PHE A 795 -14.45 -45.90 -41.37
C PHE A 795 -14.31 -46.89 -42.53
N THR A 796 -13.55 -47.99 -42.37
CA THR A 796 -13.36 -49.00 -43.44
C THR A 796 -14.17 -50.29 -43.24
N GLY A 797 -14.74 -50.52 -42.06
CA GLY A 797 -15.37 -51.79 -41.68
C GLY A 797 -14.39 -52.97 -41.54
N ALA A 798 -13.08 -52.71 -41.50
CA ALA A 798 -12.08 -53.75 -41.36
C ALA A 798 -11.95 -54.19 -39.90
N ARG A 799 -11.89 -55.50 -39.65
CA ARG A 799 -11.60 -56.04 -38.32
C ARG A 799 -10.13 -55.79 -37.97
N GLU A 800 -9.89 -55.06 -36.89
CA GLU A 800 -8.54 -54.76 -36.40
C GLU A 800 -8.03 -55.88 -35.49
N SER A 801 -8.89 -56.37 -34.58
CA SER A 801 -8.45 -57.20 -33.46
C SER A 801 -9.39 -58.38 -33.14
N PHE A 802 -8.97 -59.20 -32.18
CA PHE A 802 -9.83 -60.09 -31.42
C PHE A 802 -9.70 -59.73 -29.94
N VAL A 803 -10.81 -59.44 -29.28
CA VAL A 803 -10.80 -59.07 -27.86
C VAL A 803 -10.96 -60.33 -27.01
N GLY A 804 -11.92 -61.19 -27.35
CA GLY A 804 -12.14 -62.46 -26.66
C GLY A 804 -13.49 -63.11 -26.98
N PHE A 805 -13.90 -64.05 -26.15
CA PHE A 805 -15.10 -64.86 -26.37
C PHE A 805 -15.74 -65.37 -25.07
N SER A 806 -17.00 -65.81 -25.17
CA SER A 806 -17.71 -66.64 -24.18
C SER A 806 -18.15 -67.97 -24.81
N ASP A 807 -18.14 -69.09 -24.08
CA ASP A 807 -18.89 -70.34 -24.40
C ASP A 807 -20.14 -70.47 -23.50
N THR A 808 -20.44 -69.47 -22.65
CA THR A 808 -21.33 -69.61 -21.47
C THR A 808 -22.50 -68.64 -21.46
N TYR A 809 -22.48 -67.62 -22.32
CA TYR A 809 -23.51 -66.60 -22.39
C TYR A 809 -23.66 -66.08 -23.82
N SER A 810 -24.85 -66.22 -24.38
CA SER A 810 -25.28 -65.54 -25.60
C SER A 810 -25.82 -64.15 -25.26
N ILE A 811 -25.66 -63.18 -26.16
CA ILE A 811 -26.14 -61.80 -26.00
C ILE A 811 -26.79 -61.33 -27.31
N GLY A 812 -27.88 -60.55 -27.23
CA GLY A 812 -28.49 -59.92 -28.41
C GLY A 812 -27.78 -58.63 -28.81
N ASP A 813 -27.39 -57.83 -27.82
CA ASP A 813 -26.76 -56.51 -27.95
C ASP A 813 -25.90 -56.21 -26.72
N PHE A 814 -25.08 -55.15 -26.78
CA PHE A 814 -24.29 -54.65 -25.65
C PHE A 814 -24.07 -53.13 -25.74
N VAL A 815 -23.90 -52.50 -24.59
CA VAL A 815 -23.60 -51.06 -24.47
C VAL A 815 -22.35 -50.84 -23.65
N MET A 816 -21.49 -49.92 -24.09
CA MET A 816 -20.36 -49.43 -23.28
C MET A 816 -20.82 -48.23 -22.44
N ASN A 817 -20.54 -48.26 -21.14
CA ASN A 817 -20.85 -47.16 -20.22
C ASN A 817 -19.68 -46.16 -20.14
N ARG A 818 -19.90 -44.99 -19.55
CA ARG A 818 -18.92 -43.90 -19.39
C ARG A 818 -17.66 -44.29 -18.59
N ASN A 819 -17.71 -45.37 -17.82
CA ASN A 819 -16.54 -45.96 -17.14
C ASN A 819 -15.64 -46.82 -18.06
N GLY A 820 -16.03 -47.01 -19.33
CA GLY A 820 -15.31 -47.83 -20.31
C GLY A 820 -15.61 -49.33 -20.24
N GLU A 821 -16.47 -49.78 -19.32
CA GLU A 821 -16.88 -51.18 -19.24
C GLU A 821 -18.08 -51.46 -20.17
N ILE A 822 -18.14 -52.68 -20.73
CA ILE A 822 -19.23 -53.15 -21.59
C ILE A 822 -20.24 -53.92 -20.74
N TYR A 823 -21.53 -53.72 -20.97
CA TYR A 823 -22.62 -54.46 -20.31
C TYR A 823 -23.64 -54.99 -21.32
N ALA A 824 -24.23 -56.14 -21.00
CA ALA A 824 -25.23 -56.82 -21.82
C ALA A 824 -26.21 -57.61 -20.93
N TYR A 825 -27.34 -58.02 -21.51
CA TYR A 825 -28.23 -59.02 -20.93
C TYR A 825 -28.06 -60.35 -21.67
N THR A 826 -28.23 -61.48 -20.96
CA THR A 826 -28.17 -62.80 -21.58
C THR A 826 -29.41 -63.10 -22.43
N LEU A 827 -29.18 -63.80 -23.53
CA LEU A 827 -30.20 -64.63 -24.18
C LEU A 827 -30.15 -66.01 -23.52
N GLY A 828 -31.29 -66.48 -23.02
CA GLY A 828 -31.47 -67.80 -22.42
C GLY A 828 -31.89 -68.89 -23.40
N GLU A 829 -31.94 -68.62 -24.72
CA GLU A 829 -32.22 -69.63 -25.74
C GLU A 829 -31.02 -70.59 -25.95
N ASP A 830 -31.02 -71.73 -25.26
CA ASP A 830 -30.58 -72.98 -25.90
C ASP A 830 -31.80 -73.68 -26.54
N ARG A 831 -31.55 -74.52 -27.54
CA ARG A 831 -32.56 -75.31 -28.25
C ARG A 831 -32.39 -76.82 -28.05
N ASP A 832 -31.23 -77.28 -27.59
CA ASP A 832 -30.99 -78.69 -27.28
C ASP A 832 -31.38 -79.05 -25.83
N ASP A 833 -31.32 -78.10 -24.90
CA ASP A 833 -31.96 -78.20 -23.60
C ASP A 833 -33.49 -77.93 -23.67
N PRO A 834 -34.35 -78.75 -23.03
CA PRO A 834 -35.79 -78.49 -22.94
C PRO A 834 -36.21 -77.57 -21.79
N ASP A 835 -35.35 -77.30 -20.81
CA ASP A 835 -35.64 -76.47 -19.62
C ASP A 835 -35.50 -74.95 -19.94
N THR A 836 -35.07 -74.59 -21.15
CA THR A 836 -34.73 -73.21 -21.55
C THR A 836 -35.57 -72.71 -22.76
N PRO A 837 -35.66 -71.39 -23.02
CA PRO A 837 -35.35 -70.33 -22.08
C PRO A 837 -36.26 -70.40 -20.85
N ASN A 838 -35.74 -69.89 -19.75
CA ASN A 838 -36.46 -69.76 -18.50
C ASN A 838 -36.18 -68.41 -17.84
N ASP A 839 -36.96 -68.05 -16.83
CA ASP A 839 -36.83 -66.78 -16.09
C ASP A 839 -35.48 -66.66 -15.36
N ALA A 840 -34.70 -67.74 -15.16
CA ALA A 840 -33.46 -67.72 -14.38
C ALA A 840 -32.16 -67.64 -15.21
N GLU A 841 -32.22 -67.94 -16.51
CA GLU A 841 -31.06 -67.95 -17.43
C GLU A 841 -31.16 -66.90 -18.55
N SER A 842 -32.38 -66.47 -18.86
CA SER A 842 -32.65 -65.27 -19.66
C SER A 842 -32.41 -64.02 -18.82
N GLY A 843 -32.14 -62.86 -19.44
CA GLY A 843 -32.17 -61.59 -18.71
C GLY A 843 -31.09 -61.39 -17.63
N ASN A 844 -30.12 -62.28 -17.50
CA ASN A 844 -29.04 -62.09 -16.54
C ASN A 844 -28.15 -60.92 -17.00
N PHE A 845 -27.94 -59.93 -16.14
CA PHE A 845 -27.10 -58.77 -16.44
C PHE A 845 -25.62 -59.13 -16.26
N ILE A 846 -24.85 -58.97 -17.33
CA ILE A 846 -23.42 -59.30 -17.37
C ILE A 846 -22.58 -58.10 -17.77
N ARG A 847 -21.41 -57.98 -17.15
CA ARG A 847 -20.31 -57.16 -17.68
C ARG A 847 -19.45 -58.00 -18.61
N ILE A 848 -18.99 -57.40 -19.70
CA ILE A 848 -17.98 -57.95 -20.60
C ILE A 848 -16.71 -57.11 -20.48
N SER A 849 -15.58 -57.75 -20.26
CA SER A 849 -14.28 -57.07 -20.17
C SER A 849 -13.82 -56.59 -21.56
N PRO A 850 -13.62 -55.27 -21.79
CA PRO A 850 -13.15 -54.75 -23.08
C PRO A 850 -11.68 -55.10 -23.38
N GLY A 851 -10.94 -55.63 -22.40
CA GLY A 851 -9.53 -56.01 -22.57
C GLY A 851 -9.28 -57.48 -22.90
N ASN A 852 -10.25 -58.37 -22.68
CA ASN A 852 -10.12 -59.82 -22.97
C ASN A 852 -11.43 -60.56 -23.29
N GLY A 853 -12.54 -59.82 -23.48
CA GLY A 853 -13.85 -60.37 -23.88
C GLY A 853 -14.51 -61.31 -22.87
N ALA A 854 -13.96 -61.45 -21.66
CA ALA A 854 -14.50 -62.36 -20.66
C ALA A 854 -15.76 -61.77 -19.99
N PRO A 855 -16.85 -62.55 -19.84
CA PRO A 855 -18.04 -62.13 -19.12
C PRO A 855 -17.85 -62.20 -17.60
N THR A 856 -18.68 -61.45 -16.86
CA THR A 856 -18.84 -61.51 -15.42
C THR A 856 -20.31 -61.26 -15.11
N PHE A 857 -20.99 -62.21 -14.48
CA PHE A 857 -22.34 -62.02 -13.98
C PHE A 857 -22.38 -60.95 -12.87
N ILE A 858 -23.36 -60.05 -12.92
CA ILE A 858 -23.60 -59.02 -11.91
C ILE A 858 -24.84 -59.40 -11.08
N VAL A 859 -25.99 -59.44 -11.75
CA VAL A 859 -27.31 -59.60 -11.13
C VAL A 859 -28.31 -60.13 -12.16
N ASP A 860 -29.37 -60.74 -11.69
CA ASP A 860 -30.55 -61.12 -12.48
C ASP A 860 -31.39 -59.86 -12.87
N ASP A 861 -32.19 -59.91 -13.94
CA ASP A 861 -33.09 -58.79 -14.26
C ASP A 861 -34.28 -58.68 -13.27
N ASN A 862 -34.55 -59.78 -12.55
CA ASN A 862 -35.68 -59.96 -11.63
C ASN A 862 -37.04 -59.86 -12.35
N ILE A 863 -37.17 -60.38 -13.57
CA ILE A 863 -38.43 -60.44 -14.34
C ILE A 863 -38.96 -61.89 -14.37
N ASP A 864 -39.88 -62.21 -13.45
CA ASP A 864 -40.65 -63.45 -13.55
C ASP A 864 -41.75 -63.31 -14.63
N THR A 865 -41.99 -64.35 -15.43
CA THR A 865 -42.98 -64.32 -16.53
C THR A 865 -44.18 -65.25 -16.31
N PHE A 866 -45.41 -64.76 -16.54
CA PHE A 866 -46.68 -65.38 -16.12
C PHE A 866 -47.76 -65.46 -17.23
N GLU A 867 -48.62 -66.46 -17.09
CA GLU A 867 -49.87 -66.65 -17.86
C GLU A 867 -51.07 -66.81 -16.90
N LEU A 868 -52.27 -66.81 -17.49
CA LEU A 868 -53.52 -67.08 -16.81
C LEU A 868 -53.75 -68.60 -16.62
N ASP A 869 -53.87 -69.06 -15.37
CA ASP A 869 -54.42 -70.39 -15.06
C ASP A 869 -55.91 -70.45 -15.43
N ILE A 870 -56.24 -71.28 -16.41
CA ILE A 870 -57.61 -71.54 -16.87
C ILE A 870 -58.30 -72.72 -16.13
N THR A 871 -57.61 -73.34 -15.16
CA THR A 871 -58.05 -74.57 -14.47
C THR A 871 -58.51 -74.34 -13.03
N SER A 872 -58.02 -73.29 -12.38
CA SER A 872 -58.52 -72.71 -11.12
C SER A 872 -59.21 -71.36 -11.38
N PRO A 873 -59.89 -70.71 -10.40
CA PRO A 873 -60.26 -69.29 -10.55
C PRO A 873 -59.05 -68.43 -10.97
N PRO A 874 -59.26 -67.44 -11.86
CA PRO A 874 -58.25 -66.93 -12.80
C PRO A 874 -57.04 -66.29 -12.12
N ALA A 875 -55.99 -67.08 -11.91
CA ALA A 875 -54.79 -66.72 -11.17
C ALA A 875 -53.55 -66.70 -12.07
N ALA A 876 -52.51 -65.95 -11.69
CA ALA A 876 -51.24 -65.94 -12.40
C ALA A 876 -50.36 -67.13 -12.03
N ILE A 877 -49.88 -67.86 -13.04
CA ILE A 877 -48.90 -68.96 -12.91
C ILE A 877 -47.71 -68.71 -13.84
N LYS A 878 -46.50 -69.10 -13.44
CA LYS A 878 -45.32 -69.02 -14.32
C LYS A 878 -45.54 -69.89 -15.57
N THR A 879 -45.14 -69.42 -16.75
CA THR A 879 -45.61 -69.98 -18.04
C THR A 879 -45.00 -71.31 -18.43
N HIS A 880 -43.68 -71.40 -18.48
CA HIS A 880 -42.99 -72.64 -18.87
C HIS A 880 -43.19 -73.69 -17.78
N ASP A 881 -43.80 -74.82 -18.14
CA ASP A 881 -43.93 -76.01 -17.29
C ASP A 881 -42.86 -77.04 -17.65
N PHE A 882 -41.87 -77.22 -16.77
CA PHE A 882 -40.92 -78.31 -16.90
C PHE A 882 -41.14 -79.36 -15.81
N LEU A 883 -41.53 -80.57 -16.24
CA LEU A 883 -41.79 -81.75 -15.41
C LEU A 883 -42.73 -81.50 -14.20
N GLY A 884 -43.66 -80.54 -14.28
CA GLY A 884 -44.58 -80.18 -13.20
C GLY A 884 -44.05 -79.07 -12.27
N THR A 885 -42.95 -78.41 -12.64
CA THR A 885 -42.42 -77.20 -11.99
C THR A 885 -42.56 -76.04 -12.97
N ARG A 886 -43.26 -74.98 -12.56
CA ARG A 886 -43.39 -73.76 -13.39
C ARG A 886 -42.17 -72.87 -13.22
N ILE A 887 -41.40 -72.68 -14.29
CA ILE A 887 -40.12 -71.93 -14.32
C ILE A 887 -40.16 -70.62 -15.11
N GLY A 888 -41.20 -70.42 -15.95
CA GLY A 888 -41.37 -69.23 -16.80
C GLY A 888 -40.48 -69.24 -18.05
N ASP A 889 -40.72 -68.35 -19.02
CA ASP A 889 -40.01 -68.28 -20.32
C ASP A 889 -38.86 -67.26 -20.39
N GLY A 890 -38.76 -66.33 -19.43
CA GLY A 890 -37.83 -65.20 -19.41
C GLY A 890 -38.01 -64.16 -20.53
N ILE A 891 -37.19 -63.09 -20.48
CA ILE A 891 -37.10 -62.06 -21.51
C ILE A 891 -35.77 -62.18 -22.28
N GLN A 892 -35.88 -62.28 -23.61
CA GLN A 892 -34.76 -62.32 -24.54
C GLN A 892 -34.42 -60.90 -25.01
N PHE A 893 -33.50 -60.22 -24.33
CA PHE A 893 -33.13 -58.84 -24.66
C PHE A 893 -32.31 -58.74 -25.96
N GLN A 894 -32.79 -57.92 -26.89
CA GLN A 894 -32.25 -57.73 -28.24
C GLN A 894 -31.67 -56.33 -28.48
N ALA A 895 -31.88 -55.37 -27.56
CA ALA A 895 -31.25 -54.06 -27.57
C ALA A 895 -31.08 -53.53 -26.14
N ILE A 896 -29.99 -52.81 -25.86
CA ILE A 896 -29.70 -52.20 -24.55
C ILE A 896 -29.05 -50.81 -24.71
N THR A 897 -29.44 -49.84 -23.87
CA THR A 897 -28.81 -48.51 -23.84
C THR A 897 -28.88 -47.86 -22.46
N PHE A 898 -28.01 -46.87 -22.23
CA PHE A 898 -28.08 -45.95 -21.10
C PHE A 898 -28.54 -44.57 -21.57
N ASP A 899 -29.45 -43.95 -20.81
CA ASP A 899 -29.93 -42.58 -21.02
C ASP A 899 -29.28 -41.61 -20.02
N ASN A 900 -28.68 -40.55 -20.58
CA ASN A 900 -28.01 -39.47 -19.86
C ASN A 900 -28.98 -38.38 -19.36
N SER A 901 -30.29 -38.45 -19.64
CA SER A 901 -31.26 -37.39 -19.30
C SER A 901 -31.70 -37.34 -17.82
N GLY A 902 -31.15 -38.21 -16.97
CA GLY A 902 -31.54 -38.32 -15.56
C GLY A 902 -31.20 -37.10 -14.71
N ALA A 903 -32.20 -36.51 -14.06
CA ALA A 903 -32.01 -35.45 -13.09
C ALA A 903 -31.09 -35.92 -11.94
N ASN A 904 -30.18 -35.04 -11.50
CA ASN A 904 -29.11 -35.31 -10.54
C ASN A 904 -28.00 -36.28 -11.03
N GLY A 905 -27.95 -36.63 -12.32
CA GLY A 905 -26.83 -37.39 -12.91
C GLY A 905 -26.94 -38.91 -12.82
N PHE A 906 -28.05 -39.44 -12.28
CA PHE A 906 -28.33 -40.88 -12.28
C PHE A 906 -28.69 -41.37 -13.68
N LEU A 907 -27.93 -42.33 -14.20
CA LEU A 907 -28.20 -42.97 -15.49
C LEU A 907 -29.46 -43.84 -15.42
N ASN A 908 -30.35 -43.73 -16.41
CA ASN A 908 -31.45 -44.68 -16.58
C ASN A 908 -31.04 -45.74 -17.61
N GLY A 909 -31.22 -47.03 -17.30
CA GLY A 909 -31.05 -48.09 -18.29
C GLY A 909 -32.35 -48.36 -19.03
N PHE A 910 -32.30 -48.60 -20.34
CA PHE A 910 -33.42 -49.09 -21.14
C PHE A 910 -33.01 -50.30 -21.95
N ALA A 911 -33.86 -51.33 -21.99
CA ALA A 911 -33.61 -52.54 -22.76
C ALA A 911 -34.91 -53.03 -23.43
N ILE A 912 -34.80 -53.57 -24.63
CA ILE A 912 -35.94 -54.08 -25.41
C ILE A 912 -35.72 -55.57 -25.65
N GLY A 913 -36.73 -56.39 -25.38
CA GLY A 913 -36.66 -57.84 -25.56
C GLY A 913 -37.96 -58.46 -26.03
N ASN A 914 -37.88 -59.73 -26.42
CA ASN A 914 -39.03 -60.57 -26.74
C ASN A 914 -39.22 -61.61 -25.64
N ARG A 915 -40.45 -62.02 -25.39
CA ARG A 915 -40.78 -63.03 -24.40
C ARG A 915 -40.39 -64.42 -24.91
N GLY A 916 -39.64 -65.22 -24.15
CA GLY A 916 -38.98 -66.45 -24.63
C GLY A 916 -39.88 -67.64 -25.02
N ALA A 917 -41.20 -67.44 -25.07
CA ALA A 917 -42.19 -68.52 -25.21
C ALA A 917 -42.05 -69.28 -26.53
N ARG A 918 -41.56 -70.53 -26.47
CA ARG A 918 -41.44 -71.45 -27.63
C ARG A 918 -42.83 -71.68 -28.27
N PRO A 919 -43.16 -71.17 -29.47
CA PRO A 919 -44.55 -71.20 -29.99
C PRO A 919 -45.11 -72.58 -30.38
N ASN A 920 -44.33 -73.66 -30.18
CA ASN A 920 -44.51 -74.95 -30.84
C ASN A 920 -44.38 -76.16 -29.89
N ASN A 921 -44.67 -76.04 -28.58
CA ASN A 921 -44.72 -77.22 -27.70
C ASN A 921 -46.03 -78.02 -27.95
N PRO A 922 -46.01 -79.22 -28.59
CA PRO A 922 -47.22 -79.80 -29.16
C PRO A 922 -48.03 -80.70 -28.22
N THR A 923 -47.52 -81.05 -27.04
CA THR A 923 -48.18 -81.96 -26.08
C THR A 923 -49.17 -81.21 -25.19
N GLY A 924 -50.13 -80.56 -25.83
CA GLY A 924 -50.95 -79.53 -25.18
C GLY A 924 -52.09 -80.04 -24.29
N VAL A 925 -52.46 -79.18 -23.33
CA VAL A 925 -53.86 -78.94 -22.96
C VAL A 925 -54.12 -77.45 -23.17
N GLY A 926 -55.17 -77.14 -23.92
CA GLY A 926 -55.87 -75.84 -23.99
C GLY A 926 -55.05 -74.55 -23.85
N THR A 927 -54.65 -73.96 -24.98
CA THR A 927 -54.56 -72.50 -25.20
C THR A 927 -53.94 -71.67 -24.06
N ALA A 928 -52.65 -71.34 -24.18
CA ALA A 928 -52.10 -70.17 -23.50
C ALA A 928 -52.95 -68.95 -23.89
N VAL A 929 -53.69 -68.38 -22.93
CA VAL A 929 -54.58 -67.24 -23.17
C VAL A 929 -53.73 -65.98 -23.19
N ALA A 930 -53.93 -65.15 -24.23
CA ALA A 930 -53.00 -64.10 -24.61
C ALA A 930 -52.69 -63.11 -23.48
N VAL A 931 -51.39 -62.86 -23.29
CA VAL A 931 -50.89 -61.58 -22.75
C VAL A 931 -50.95 -60.54 -23.89
N ASP A 932 -50.94 -59.24 -23.57
CA ASP A 932 -51.32 -58.17 -24.51
C ASP A 932 -50.31 -57.95 -25.66
N TYR A 933 -49.07 -58.42 -25.49
CA TYR A 933 -47.98 -58.45 -26.48
C TYR A 933 -46.82 -59.36 -26.03
N TYR A 934 -46.08 -59.92 -26.99
CA TYR A 934 -44.98 -60.89 -26.77
C TYR A 934 -43.62 -60.43 -27.32
N GLU A 935 -43.58 -59.36 -28.12
CA GLU A 935 -42.39 -58.90 -28.85
C GLU A 935 -42.15 -57.40 -28.61
N ASN A 936 -40.91 -56.93 -28.82
CA ASN A 936 -40.51 -55.53 -28.73
C ASN A 936 -40.87 -54.86 -27.38
N ILE A 937 -40.77 -55.61 -26.29
CA ILE A 937 -41.17 -55.21 -24.94
C ILE A 937 -40.07 -54.34 -24.32
N LEU A 938 -40.40 -53.09 -24.02
CA LEU A 938 -39.46 -52.10 -23.46
C LEU A 938 -39.47 -52.12 -21.93
N TYR A 939 -38.35 -52.49 -21.31
CA TYR A 939 -38.11 -52.36 -19.88
C TYR A 939 -37.18 -51.19 -19.56
N ARG A 940 -37.26 -50.70 -18.32
CA ARG A 940 -36.29 -49.75 -17.75
C ARG A 940 -35.60 -50.40 -16.56
N PHE A 941 -34.29 -50.29 -16.47
CA PHE A 941 -33.46 -50.86 -15.41
C PHE A 941 -32.62 -49.77 -14.70
N VAL A 942 -32.02 -50.12 -13.57
CA VAL A 942 -31.11 -49.23 -12.81
C VAL A 942 -29.82 -49.05 -13.60
N GLY A 943 -29.57 -47.83 -14.10
CA GLY A 943 -28.41 -47.54 -14.97
C GLY A 943 -27.18 -46.97 -14.25
N ASP A 944 -27.29 -46.56 -12.98
CA ASP A 944 -26.15 -46.06 -12.21
C ASP A 944 -25.31 -47.21 -11.63
N THR A 945 -24.04 -47.24 -12.03
CA THR A 945 -23.00 -48.17 -11.54
C THR A 945 -22.75 -48.12 -10.03
N GLN A 946 -23.16 -47.06 -9.33
CA GLN A 946 -22.97 -46.90 -7.88
C GLN A 946 -24.17 -47.42 -7.07
N ASP A 947 -25.30 -47.72 -7.72
CA ASP A 947 -26.47 -48.29 -7.06
C ASP A 947 -26.29 -49.82 -6.88
N PRO A 948 -26.54 -50.39 -5.69
CA PRO A 948 -26.44 -51.84 -5.47
C PRO A 948 -27.44 -52.69 -6.28
N LEU A 949 -28.41 -52.07 -6.95
CA LEU A 949 -29.36 -52.71 -7.86
C LEU A 949 -29.02 -52.48 -9.35
N PHE A 950 -27.82 -51.98 -9.68
CA PHE A 950 -27.36 -51.78 -11.07
C PHE A 950 -27.58 -53.02 -11.95
N GLY A 951 -28.39 -52.88 -13.00
CA GLY A 951 -28.82 -53.98 -13.88
C GLY A 951 -30.21 -54.57 -13.60
N VAL A 952 -30.81 -54.30 -12.44
CA VAL A 952 -32.15 -54.82 -12.08
C VAL A 952 -33.26 -53.99 -12.74
N SER A 953 -34.30 -54.66 -13.22
CA SER A 953 -35.44 -54.00 -13.88
C SER A 953 -36.40 -53.33 -12.88
N LEU A 954 -37.10 -52.27 -13.33
CA LEU A 954 -37.87 -51.38 -12.46
C LEU A 954 -39.31 -51.18 -12.95
N SER A 955 -40.31 -51.43 -12.10
CA SER A 955 -41.70 -50.98 -12.33
C SER A 955 -41.90 -49.47 -12.15
N ALA A 956 -41.05 -48.82 -11.34
CA ALA A 956 -41.25 -47.45 -10.86
C ALA A 956 -41.49 -46.42 -12.00
N PRO A 957 -42.56 -45.59 -11.94
CA PRO A 957 -43.33 -45.24 -10.74
C PRO A 957 -44.49 -46.20 -10.37
N ALA A 958 -44.74 -47.26 -11.14
CA ALA A 958 -45.67 -48.31 -10.71
C ALA A 958 -45.00 -49.24 -9.67
N PRO A 959 -45.77 -49.87 -8.76
CA PRO A 959 -45.30 -51.04 -8.02
C PRO A 959 -45.29 -52.27 -8.93
N ASP A 960 -44.54 -53.29 -8.55
CA ASP A 960 -44.52 -54.58 -9.25
C ASP A 960 -45.89 -55.28 -9.18
N ARG A 961 -46.25 -55.99 -10.26
CA ARG A 961 -47.52 -56.70 -10.36
C ARG A 961 -47.55 -57.86 -9.37
N THR A 962 -48.69 -58.06 -8.71
CA THR A 962 -48.91 -59.14 -7.74
C THR A 962 -50.27 -59.78 -7.96
N GLY A 963 -50.36 -61.08 -7.68
CA GLY A 963 -51.55 -61.88 -7.99
C GLY A 963 -51.91 -61.81 -9.48
N ASP A 964 -53.20 -61.78 -9.75
CA ASP A 964 -53.81 -61.85 -11.08
C ASP A 964 -53.37 -60.73 -12.04
N ALA A 965 -52.80 -59.63 -11.54
CA ALA A 965 -52.23 -58.58 -12.39
C ALA A 965 -51.05 -59.08 -13.23
N ARG A 966 -50.31 -60.10 -12.77
CA ARG A 966 -49.05 -60.57 -13.40
C ARG A 966 -49.20 -61.12 -14.83
N TYR A 967 -50.41 -61.50 -15.27
CA TYR A 967 -50.66 -61.93 -16.66
C TYR A 967 -51.15 -60.81 -17.61
N SER A 968 -51.13 -59.54 -17.19
CA SER A 968 -51.50 -58.38 -18.03
C SER A 968 -50.26 -57.71 -18.64
N GLY A 969 -50.43 -57.04 -19.79
CA GLY A 969 -49.35 -56.38 -20.51
C GLY A 969 -48.42 -57.41 -21.14
N ALA A 970 -47.12 -57.30 -20.85
CA ALA A 970 -46.13 -58.31 -21.20
C ALA A 970 -46.32 -59.69 -20.52
N GLY A 971 -47.18 -59.78 -19.51
CA GLY A 971 -47.28 -60.99 -18.67
C GLY A 971 -46.05 -61.18 -17.78
N THR A 972 -45.64 -60.11 -17.09
CA THR A 972 -44.47 -60.09 -16.19
C THR A 972 -44.81 -59.43 -14.86
N ASP A 973 -44.08 -59.78 -13.81
CA ASP A 973 -44.27 -59.09 -12.52
C ASP A 973 -43.64 -57.70 -12.47
N VAL A 974 -42.46 -57.50 -13.05
CA VAL A 974 -41.98 -56.15 -13.36
C VAL A 974 -42.86 -55.51 -14.44
N VAL A 975 -43.27 -54.26 -14.20
CA VAL A 975 -44.08 -53.46 -15.13
C VAL A 975 -43.18 -52.85 -16.21
N GLU A 976 -43.36 -53.31 -17.43
CA GLU A 976 -42.76 -52.76 -18.66
C GLU A 976 -43.20 -51.30 -18.92
N ARG A 977 -42.51 -50.62 -19.82
CA ARG A 977 -42.91 -49.30 -20.34
C ARG A 977 -43.82 -49.38 -21.57
N GLY A 978 -43.90 -50.55 -22.21
CA GLY A 978 -44.85 -50.87 -23.26
C GLY A 978 -44.24 -51.69 -24.40
N GLU A 979 -45.05 -51.91 -25.44
CA GLU A 979 -44.65 -52.50 -26.73
C GLU A 979 -44.15 -51.41 -27.69
N LEU A 980 -42.95 -51.57 -28.26
CA LEU A 980 -42.46 -50.71 -29.35
C LEU A 980 -43.06 -51.18 -30.69
N LEU A 981 -44.21 -50.61 -31.06
CA LEU A 981 -44.90 -50.92 -32.32
C LEU A 981 -44.08 -50.48 -33.55
N THR A 982 -43.47 -51.45 -34.23
CA THR A 982 -42.76 -51.26 -35.51
C THR A 982 -43.70 -51.19 -36.73
N ALA A 983 -44.99 -51.49 -36.55
CA ALA A 983 -46.04 -51.38 -37.56
C ALA A 983 -47.40 -50.96 -36.95
N PRO A 984 -48.35 -50.41 -37.72
CA PRO A 984 -49.67 -50.01 -37.20
C PRO A 984 -50.51 -51.22 -36.72
N ARG A 985 -51.13 -51.09 -35.54
CA ARG A 985 -51.96 -52.15 -34.92
C ARG A 985 -53.45 -51.77 -34.97
N LEU A 986 -54.28 -52.67 -35.49
CA LEU A 986 -55.74 -52.60 -35.38
C LEU A 986 -56.18 -53.44 -34.19
N THR A 987 -56.90 -52.85 -33.25
CA THR A 987 -57.45 -53.57 -32.08
C THR A 987 -58.96 -53.40 -32.05
N ALA A 988 -59.68 -54.51 -32.03
CA ALA A 988 -61.14 -54.59 -31.99
C ALA A 988 -61.59 -55.64 -30.98
N ALA A 989 -62.83 -55.55 -30.48
CA ALA A 989 -63.40 -56.57 -29.64
C ALA A 989 -63.60 -57.89 -30.43
N ASP A 990 -63.16 -59.01 -29.85
CA ASP A 990 -63.24 -60.32 -30.50
C ASP A 990 -64.71 -60.75 -30.69
N ALA A 991 -65.12 -60.86 -31.96
CA ALA A 991 -66.47 -61.27 -32.36
C ALA A 991 -66.72 -62.78 -32.22
N THR A 992 -65.75 -63.57 -31.75
CA THR A 992 -65.73 -65.03 -31.81
C THR A 992 -65.64 -65.70 -30.43
N ARG A 993 -66.80 -65.84 -29.75
CA ARG A 993 -66.98 -66.89 -28.72
C ARG A 993 -67.93 -67.98 -29.20
N ALA A 994 -67.58 -69.23 -28.89
CA ALA A 994 -67.83 -70.39 -29.75
C ALA A 994 -69.28 -70.92 -29.87
N ASN A 995 -70.32 -70.22 -29.37
CA ASN A 995 -71.71 -70.71 -29.40
C ASN A 995 -72.79 -69.59 -29.29
N GLY A 996 -72.72 -68.54 -30.10
CA GLY A 996 -73.84 -67.59 -30.23
C GLY A 996 -73.53 -66.37 -31.08
N THR A 997 -74.45 -65.99 -31.99
CA THR A 997 -74.29 -64.81 -32.85
C THR A 997 -74.52 -63.53 -32.05
N ALA A 998 -73.46 -62.75 -31.85
CA ALA A 998 -73.57 -61.33 -31.52
C ALA A 998 -73.47 -60.54 -32.83
N ASN A 999 -74.51 -59.78 -33.17
CA ASN A 999 -74.46 -58.87 -34.32
C ASN A 999 -73.68 -57.60 -33.93
N ILE A 1000 -72.98 -57.01 -34.90
CA ILE A 1000 -72.61 -55.59 -34.80
C ILE A 1000 -73.92 -54.80 -34.77
N LEU A 1001 -74.16 -54.07 -33.69
CA LEU A 1001 -75.32 -53.20 -33.54
C LEU A 1001 -74.96 -51.77 -33.96
N ASP A 1002 -75.99 -51.00 -34.29
CA ASP A 1002 -75.94 -49.54 -34.30
C ASP A 1002 -75.30 -49.03 -32.99
N GLY A 1003 -74.33 -48.12 -33.07
CA GLY A 1003 -73.54 -47.64 -31.93
C GLY A 1003 -72.36 -48.54 -31.49
N SER A 1004 -71.98 -49.55 -32.27
CA SER A 1004 -70.76 -50.34 -32.03
C SER A 1004 -69.51 -49.60 -32.53
N THR A 1005 -68.35 -49.75 -31.87
CA THR A 1005 -67.11 -49.03 -32.23
C THR A 1005 -65.88 -49.92 -32.43
N PHE A 1006 -64.88 -49.41 -33.19
CA PHE A 1006 -63.54 -49.99 -33.33
C PHE A 1006 -62.46 -48.89 -33.38
N THR A 1007 -61.20 -49.22 -33.05
CA THR A 1007 -60.13 -48.22 -32.92
C THR A 1007 -58.88 -48.60 -33.72
N VAL A 1008 -58.34 -47.65 -34.46
CA VAL A 1008 -57.08 -47.75 -35.21
C VAL A 1008 -55.99 -46.98 -34.46
N GLN A 1009 -54.83 -47.60 -34.23
CA GLN A 1009 -53.63 -46.92 -33.73
C GLN A 1009 -52.52 -46.88 -34.78
N ASN A 1010 -51.87 -45.73 -34.90
CA ASN A 1010 -50.71 -45.51 -35.76
C ASN A 1010 -49.67 -44.69 -34.98
N GLY A 1011 -48.66 -45.39 -34.45
CA GLY A 1011 -47.78 -44.82 -33.42
C GLY A 1011 -48.57 -44.33 -32.21
N GLY A 1012 -48.21 -43.16 -31.68
CA GLY A 1012 -48.89 -42.53 -30.54
C GLY A 1012 -50.28 -41.93 -30.83
N VAL A 1013 -50.82 -42.06 -32.04
CA VAL A 1013 -52.14 -41.51 -32.41
C VAL A 1013 -53.19 -42.61 -32.47
N SER A 1014 -54.33 -42.38 -31.82
CA SER A 1014 -55.49 -43.28 -31.77
C SER A 1014 -56.71 -42.62 -32.43
N THR A 1015 -57.52 -43.39 -33.15
CA THR A 1015 -58.76 -42.91 -33.78
C THR A 1015 -59.84 -43.99 -33.73
N THR A 1016 -60.98 -43.65 -33.12
CA THR A 1016 -62.14 -44.55 -32.96
C THR A 1016 -63.23 -44.21 -33.98
N PHE A 1017 -63.86 -45.25 -34.52
CA PHE A 1017 -64.94 -45.20 -35.50
C PHE A 1017 -66.17 -45.94 -34.98
N GLU A 1018 -67.36 -45.55 -35.45
CA GLU A 1018 -68.67 -46.06 -35.03
C GLU A 1018 -69.45 -46.61 -36.23
N PHE A 1019 -70.32 -47.59 -36.01
CA PHE A 1019 -71.24 -48.14 -37.03
C PHE A 1019 -72.66 -47.56 -36.88
N ASP A 1020 -73.14 -46.89 -37.93
CA ASP A 1020 -74.50 -46.33 -38.10
C ASP A 1020 -75.23 -47.10 -39.22
N PHE A 1021 -76.51 -47.45 -39.00
CA PHE A 1021 -77.31 -48.25 -39.96
C PHE A 1021 -78.65 -47.64 -40.44
N GLY A 1022 -78.95 -46.36 -40.17
CA GLY A 1022 -79.98 -45.58 -40.92
C GLY A 1022 -81.47 -45.81 -40.59
N LEU A 1023 -82.35 -45.39 -41.52
CA LEU A 1023 -83.80 -45.14 -41.31
C LEU A 1023 -84.69 -46.41 -41.23
N GLU A 1024 -85.77 -46.35 -40.43
CA GLU A 1024 -86.68 -47.47 -40.17
C GLU A 1024 -88.10 -47.26 -40.73
N MET A 1025 -88.74 -48.36 -41.19
CA MET A 1025 -90.14 -48.38 -41.63
C MET A 1025 -90.95 -49.41 -40.82
N GLN A 1026 -92.10 -48.99 -40.26
CA GLN A 1026 -92.94 -49.85 -39.43
C GLN A 1026 -94.36 -50.00 -39.99
N MET A 1027 -94.83 -51.25 -40.13
CA MET A 1027 -96.19 -51.59 -40.62
C MET A 1027 -97.01 -52.31 -39.53
N PRO A 1028 -97.78 -51.57 -38.69
CA PRO A 1028 -98.56 -52.16 -37.62
C PRO A 1028 -99.62 -53.16 -38.13
N GLY A 1029 -99.56 -54.39 -37.63
CA GLY A 1029 -100.60 -55.42 -37.87
C GLY A 1029 -100.48 -56.23 -39.16
N VAL A 1030 -99.42 -56.03 -39.96
CA VAL A 1030 -99.06 -56.93 -41.07
C VAL A 1030 -98.17 -58.06 -40.52
N ASN A 1031 -98.63 -59.30 -40.63
CA ASN A 1031 -97.85 -60.49 -40.26
C ASN A 1031 -97.96 -61.54 -41.37
N PRO A 1032 -96.92 -61.71 -42.21
CA PRO A 1032 -96.92 -62.67 -43.32
C PRO A 1032 -97.11 -64.12 -42.87
N ALA A 1033 -96.55 -64.51 -41.71
CA ALA A 1033 -96.70 -65.86 -41.15
C ALA A 1033 -98.13 -66.16 -40.67
N ALA A 1034 -98.94 -65.11 -40.43
CA ALA A 1034 -100.37 -65.22 -40.12
C ALA A 1034 -101.28 -65.09 -41.37
N GLY A 1035 -100.71 -65.12 -42.59
CA GLY A 1035 -101.48 -65.10 -43.84
C GLY A 1035 -102.15 -63.77 -44.17
N ARG A 1036 -101.73 -62.65 -43.55
CA ARG A 1036 -102.24 -61.30 -43.86
C ARG A 1036 -101.23 -60.54 -44.71
N SER A 1037 -101.52 -60.40 -46.01
CA SER A 1037 -100.75 -59.58 -46.95
C SER A 1037 -101.15 -58.10 -46.89
N ILE A 1038 -100.32 -57.24 -47.48
CA ILE A 1038 -100.63 -55.81 -47.71
C ILE A 1038 -101.77 -55.70 -48.73
N GLN A 1039 -102.70 -54.77 -48.51
CA GLN A 1039 -103.85 -54.49 -49.38
C GLN A 1039 -104.06 -52.97 -49.52
N ASP A 1040 -104.90 -52.59 -50.48
CA ASP A 1040 -105.39 -51.22 -50.62
C ASP A 1040 -106.14 -50.79 -49.34
N GLY A 1041 -105.88 -49.59 -48.84
CA GLY A 1041 -106.37 -49.10 -47.54
C GLY A 1041 -105.53 -49.49 -46.31
N ASN A 1042 -104.41 -50.22 -46.45
CA ASN A 1042 -103.44 -50.39 -45.36
C ASN A 1042 -102.73 -49.07 -45.02
N PHE A 1043 -102.30 -48.93 -43.76
CA PHE A 1043 -101.46 -47.81 -43.27
C PHE A 1043 -100.06 -48.28 -42.88
N PHE A 1044 -99.08 -47.38 -42.95
CA PHE A 1044 -97.70 -47.62 -42.53
C PHE A 1044 -97.01 -46.35 -42.02
N PHE A 1045 -95.94 -46.51 -41.25
CA PHE A 1045 -95.08 -45.44 -40.76
C PHE A 1045 -93.74 -45.46 -41.53
N ILE A 1046 -93.27 -44.26 -41.91
CA ILE A 1046 -91.84 -43.97 -42.11
C ILE A 1046 -91.48 -42.97 -41.02
N ASP A 1047 -90.60 -43.37 -40.09
CA ASP A 1047 -90.40 -42.65 -38.82
C ASP A 1047 -91.75 -42.25 -38.19
N ASP A 1048 -91.98 -40.97 -37.89
CA ASP A 1048 -93.23 -40.44 -37.32
C ASP A 1048 -94.38 -40.23 -38.33
N HIS A 1049 -94.15 -40.44 -39.64
CA HIS A 1049 -95.13 -40.13 -40.69
C HIS A 1049 -96.04 -41.31 -41.06
N LEU A 1050 -97.29 -41.23 -40.62
CA LEU A 1050 -98.36 -42.18 -40.98
C LEU A 1050 -98.88 -41.91 -42.41
N LEU A 1051 -98.74 -42.91 -43.28
CA LEU A 1051 -99.15 -42.89 -44.69
C LEU A 1051 -100.19 -44.00 -44.98
N GLN A 1052 -101.11 -43.73 -45.89
CA GLN A 1052 -102.13 -44.68 -46.35
C GLN A 1052 -101.82 -45.14 -47.78
N LEU A 1053 -102.02 -46.43 -48.05
CA LEU A 1053 -102.05 -46.99 -49.40
C LEU A 1053 -103.43 -46.72 -50.04
N ASP A 1054 -103.44 -45.91 -51.09
CA ASP A 1054 -104.56 -45.69 -52.01
C ASP A 1054 -104.03 -45.90 -53.45
N THR A 1055 -104.58 -46.88 -54.16
CA THR A 1055 -104.03 -47.40 -55.42
C THR A 1055 -104.96 -47.17 -56.62
N GLY A 1056 -105.43 -45.93 -56.79
CA GLY A 1056 -106.11 -45.46 -58.00
C GLY A 1056 -105.44 -45.86 -59.33
N ALA A 1057 -106.24 -46.00 -60.40
CA ALA A 1057 -105.85 -46.71 -61.61
C ALA A 1057 -104.61 -46.16 -62.39
N VAL A 1058 -103.80 -47.10 -62.89
CA VAL A 1058 -102.41 -47.05 -63.44
C VAL A 1058 -102.19 -46.24 -64.75
N VAL A 1059 -100.95 -45.68 -65.01
CA VAL A 1059 -100.16 -45.62 -66.32
C VAL A 1059 -98.82 -44.75 -66.35
N GLU A 1060 -97.65 -45.37 -66.71
CA GLU A 1060 -96.35 -45.05 -67.46
C GLU A 1060 -95.30 -43.83 -67.40
N PHE A 1061 -93.95 -44.17 -67.38
CA PHE A 1061 -92.64 -43.75 -68.09
C PHE A 1061 -91.72 -42.41 -68.04
N VAL A 1062 -90.36 -42.55 -67.74
CA VAL A 1062 -89.04 -42.11 -68.43
C VAL A 1062 -88.16 -40.75 -68.28
N LEU A 1063 -86.93 -40.78 -67.64
CA LEU A 1063 -85.47 -40.31 -67.90
C LEU A 1063 -84.78 -38.82 -67.76
N PRO A 1064 -83.56 -38.36 -68.34
CA PRO A 1064 -82.35 -37.77 -67.57
C PRO A 1064 -81.31 -36.64 -68.14
N LEU A 1065 -80.18 -36.29 -67.41
CA LEU A 1065 -78.76 -35.74 -67.75
C LEU A 1065 -78.25 -34.21 -67.79
N GLY A 1066 -76.95 -33.88 -67.43
CA GLY A 1066 -76.18 -32.57 -67.59
C GLY A 1066 -74.78 -32.35 -66.85
N SER A 1067 -73.87 -31.34 -67.14
CA SER A 1067 -72.48 -31.16 -66.54
C SER A 1067 -71.72 -29.75 -66.60
N PHE A 1068 -70.52 -29.61 -65.94
CA PHE A 1068 -69.34 -28.63 -66.12
C PHE A 1068 -69.30 -27.18 -65.47
N ILE A 1069 -68.20 -26.43 -65.08
CA ILE A 1069 -66.77 -26.57 -64.54
C ILE A 1069 -66.15 -25.24 -63.89
N LEU A 1070 -65.03 -25.36 -63.10
CA LEU A 1070 -63.84 -24.45 -62.81
C LEU A 1070 -63.77 -23.23 -61.80
N SER A 1071 -62.61 -23.15 -61.11
CA SER A 1071 -61.87 -22.01 -60.47
C SER A 1071 -62.31 -21.45 -59.11
N GLY A 1072 -61.32 -21.06 -58.28
CA GLY A 1072 -61.44 -20.52 -56.92
C GLY A 1072 -60.14 -20.72 -56.14
#